data_AF-A0A2D9AMA4-F1
#
_entry.id   AF-A0A2D9AMA4-F1
#
_cell.length_a   1.000
_cell.length_b   1.000
_cell.length_c   1.000
_cell.angle_alpha   90.00
_cell.angle_beta   90.00
_cell.angle_gamma   90.00
#
_symmetry.space_group_name_H-M   'P 1'
#
loop_
_entity.id
_entity.type
_entity.pdbx_description
1 polymer ?
#
loop_
_entity_poly.entity_id
_entity_poly.type
_entity_poly.pdbx_seq_one_letter_code
_entity_poly.pdbx_strand_id
1 'polypeptide(L)'
;MIDQELIDFFKNQIESKSFRSGVSVEDSYEEIKSDHIKFYGNQEDKLKAIDLAFLELKRQRSGIRSLKFASTISKKNQQEWYLSPDENIDLNWFAFKKYLSVSKSWSDEEINSVDESSTKVVNQILSPASEKEKRFQGLVLGYVQSGKTSNMAATIAKAADRGYKLIIILAGLTDSLRKQTQIRMQKDLGQHLQDRWYFCTDEENDFTSYTELPTWDNERKTTILIIKKNVFILKRLLKKIKNQSEVKRKGMTTLIVDDECDQASLNTKAYREQVSQTNKYIRQILENLRKVTYLGYTATPYANILTPQKSVDGKLDLYPNDFIVSLDEPKNYFGARKLFGDEFDVDNDNELPFIRRVKADEIENLQPPSQKARFDFTPSLTQSLVDSCDYYLLCLCAKTLRGQGRDHCCMLIHTTIYSETHKDLKNLLLKEWLNPLIKNIENGDEFTLNRLKFLWEKESKVLDKNFRNKLSCPECIESFSDIKDLILKEARSIELVIENSTVNSKDRLDFDTDKNIHAIVIGGNVLARGLTIEGLICSFFIRSSTQYDTLMQMGRWFGYRKGYEDLPRIWMTFDLEYNFRDLVNVENLIRSDISDMGKEGLTPQEMSIRVPLLANLNITARNKLNMNKLSVCVGSLYGTYKQTIAFPTDKNFHKSNFSCIENLINNSTKYTKDNFQKTDNSYVLKDVEYPPILKFFRSFKFNEETLQKIDQFIENEVDEDSSSLGKWNIGIIGSKTSNREIKIGKLDDVGTVNRSKQFIDTASLKNKISIKALMFASDLLVDVDRQEYNKWKQEKDDSIREWDLVRQFREEVLGKRPLLLIFPINRDSLPRNWKNIDLEKIDDAQKRVPLFYGLEKDDMEKHEIFGVGVVFPSVDKFNAEKFLKLDLINIDEFGEIIDDKELVSQDI
;
A
#
# COMPACT_ATOMS: atom_id res chain seq x y z
N MET A 1 -23.14 22.56 -28.34
CA MET A 1 -22.86 21.12 -28.54
C MET A 1 -22.87 20.88 -30.02
N ILE A 2 -21.80 20.34 -30.58
CA ILE A 2 -21.74 19.94 -31.99
C ILE A 2 -22.42 18.57 -32.11
N ASP A 3 -23.23 18.40 -33.15
CA ASP A 3 -23.98 17.16 -33.40
C ASP A 3 -23.02 15.99 -33.70
N GLN A 4 -23.23 14.85 -33.04
CA GLN A 4 -22.40 13.65 -33.25
C GLN A 4 -22.57 13.10 -34.67
N GLU A 5 -23.76 13.23 -35.27
CA GLU A 5 -23.99 12.82 -36.67
C GLU A 5 -23.10 13.60 -37.64
N LEU A 6 -22.83 14.88 -37.33
CA LEU A 6 -21.99 15.74 -38.14
C LEU A 6 -20.50 15.36 -38.03
N ILE A 7 -20.05 14.94 -36.85
CA ILE A 7 -18.70 14.42 -36.63
C ILE A 7 -18.51 13.10 -37.38
N ASP A 8 -19.46 12.18 -37.27
CA ASP A 8 -19.43 10.89 -37.98
C ASP A 8 -19.49 11.06 -39.51
N PHE A 9 -20.22 12.06 -40.00
CA PHE A 9 -20.22 12.42 -41.42
C PHE A 9 -18.83 12.82 -41.92
N PHE A 10 -18.16 13.76 -41.23
CA PHE A 10 -16.82 14.21 -41.63
C PHE A 10 -15.76 13.13 -41.44
N LYS A 11 -15.92 12.28 -40.43
CA LYS A 11 -15.08 11.11 -40.19
C LYS A 11 -15.08 10.17 -41.39
N ASN A 12 -16.27 9.79 -41.86
CA ASN A 12 -16.43 8.97 -43.06
C ASN A 12 -15.89 9.66 -44.32
N GLN A 13 -16.03 10.99 -44.45
CA GLN A 13 -15.44 11.73 -45.56
C GLN A 13 -13.91 11.66 -45.56
N ILE A 14 -13.26 11.89 -44.43
CA ILE A 14 -11.80 11.86 -44.30
C ILE A 14 -11.25 10.45 -44.58
N GLU A 15 -11.86 9.40 -44.04
CA GLU A 15 -11.45 8.02 -44.32
C GLU A 15 -11.68 7.61 -45.77
N SER A 16 -12.85 7.93 -46.33
CA SER A 16 -13.15 7.58 -47.71
C SER A 16 -12.23 8.29 -48.69
N LYS A 17 -11.83 9.53 -48.40
CA LYS A 17 -10.86 10.28 -49.20
C LYS A 17 -9.48 9.64 -49.07
N SER A 18 -8.97 9.43 -47.85
CA SER A 18 -7.69 8.74 -47.62
C SER A 18 -7.62 7.39 -48.33
N PHE A 19 -8.70 6.61 -48.31
CA PHE A 19 -8.78 5.31 -48.99
C PHE A 19 -8.82 5.43 -50.52
N ARG A 20 -9.56 6.40 -51.08
CA ARG A 20 -9.73 6.56 -52.54
C ARG A 20 -8.53 7.20 -53.23
N SER A 21 -7.93 8.22 -52.62
CA SER A 21 -6.78 8.95 -53.20
C SER A 21 -5.42 8.42 -52.73
N GLY A 22 -5.39 7.48 -51.79
CA GLY A 22 -4.16 6.86 -51.30
C GLY A 22 -3.25 7.79 -50.50
N VAL A 23 -3.78 8.92 -50.02
CA VAL A 23 -3.07 9.94 -49.23
C VAL A 23 -3.27 9.69 -47.73
N SER A 24 -2.39 10.27 -46.90
CA SER A 24 -2.49 10.15 -45.45
C SER A 24 -3.82 10.74 -44.93
N VAL A 25 -4.23 10.36 -43.71
CA VAL A 25 -5.46 10.91 -43.10
C VAL A 25 -5.27 12.38 -42.74
N GLU A 26 -4.04 12.78 -42.39
CA GLU A 26 -3.59 14.15 -42.19
C GLU A 26 -3.78 15.00 -43.46
N ASP A 27 -3.28 14.53 -44.60
CA ASP A 27 -3.41 15.25 -45.87
C ASP A 27 -4.88 15.32 -46.31
N SER A 28 -5.63 14.23 -46.11
CA SER A 28 -7.06 14.17 -46.44
C SER A 28 -7.88 15.15 -45.59
N TYR A 29 -7.53 15.31 -44.31
CA TYR A 29 -8.15 16.27 -43.40
C TYR A 29 -7.84 17.72 -43.81
N GLU A 30 -6.57 18.06 -44.06
CA GLU A 30 -6.18 19.42 -44.47
C GLU A 30 -6.85 19.82 -45.79
N GLU A 31 -6.96 18.89 -46.73
CA GLU A 31 -7.63 19.14 -48.00
C GLU A 31 -9.14 19.32 -47.82
N ILE A 32 -9.80 18.48 -47.02
CA ILE A 32 -11.23 18.61 -46.71
C ILE A 32 -11.52 19.92 -45.96
N LYS A 33 -10.65 20.30 -45.02
CA LYS A 33 -10.77 21.56 -44.26
C LYS A 33 -10.60 22.77 -45.18
N SER A 34 -9.59 22.74 -46.05
CA SER A 34 -9.32 23.78 -47.05
C SER A 34 -10.48 23.90 -48.05
N ASP A 35 -10.97 22.79 -48.60
CA ASP A 35 -12.13 22.75 -49.48
C ASP A 35 -13.37 23.30 -48.78
N HIS A 36 -13.60 22.90 -47.53
CA HIS A 36 -14.77 23.37 -46.79
C HIS A 36 -14.73 24.89 -46.56
N ILE A 37 -13.56 25.46 -46.23
CA ILE A 37 -13.37 26.91 -46.10
C ILE A 37 -13.61 27.59 -47.45
N LYS A 38 -13.11 27.01 -48.54
CA LYS A 38 -13.20 27.56 -49.89
C LYS A 38 -14.63 27.58 -50.45
N PHE A 39 -15.40 26.52 -50.22
CA PHE A 39 -16.75 26.38 -50.79
C PHE A 39 -17.87 26.90 -49.89
N TYR A 40 -17.70 26.85 -48.57
CA TYR A 40 -18.77 27.16 -47.60
C TYR A 40 -18.43 28.29 -46.62
N GLY A 41 -17.23 28.87 -46.72
CA GLY A 41 -16.76 29.92 -45.82
C GLY A 41 -16.43 29.43 -44.42
N ASN A 42 -16.18 30.36 -43.51
CA ASN A 42 -15.66 30.09 -42.17
C ASN A 42 -16.79 29.74 -41.18
N GLN A 43 -17.49 28.63 -41.41
CA GLN A 43 -18.52 28.12 -40.51
C GLN A 43 -17.88 27.42 -39.31
N GLU A 44 -17.79 28.13 -38.18
CA GLU A 44 -17.02 27.73 -37.00
C GLU A 44 -17.44 26.35 -36.44
N ASP A 45 -18.73 26.04 -36.41
CA ASP A 45 -19.24 24.77 -35.89
C ASP A 45 -18.88 23.57 -36.77
N LYS A 46 -18.86 23.74 -38.10
CA LYS A 46 -18.48 22.67 -39.04
C LYS A 46 -16.97 22.46 -39.07
N LEU A 47 -16.18 23.53 -38.94
CA LEU A 47 -14.73 23.42 -38.84
C LEU A 47 -14.32 22.70 -37.56
N LYS A 48 -14.98 23.00 -36.43
CA LYS A 48 -14.81 22.24 -35.19
C LYS A 48 -15.24 20.77 -35.35
N ALA A 49 -16.31 20.48 -36.09
CA ALA A 49 -16.73 19.10 -36.37
C ALA A 49 -15.71 18.32 -37.22
N ILE A 50 -15.11 18.97 -38.24
CA ILE A 50 -14.03 18.39 -39.06
C ILE A 50 -12.78 18.10 -38.19
N ASP A 51 -12.41 19.03 -37.31
CA ASP A 51 -11.27 18.88 -36.40
C ASP A 51 -11.49 17.73 -35.42
N LEU A 52 -12.69 17.61 -34.85
CA LEU A 52 -13.09 16.52 -33.95
C LEU A 52 -13.13 15.17 -34.66
N ALA A 53 -13.63 15.12 -35.90
CA ALA A 53 -13.66 13.91 -36.71
C ALA A 53 -12.25 13.38 -37.03
N PHE A 54 -11.34 14.28 -37.40
CA PHE A 54 -9.93 13.94 -37.64
C PHE A 54 -9.24 13.40 -36.38
N LEU A 55 -9.47 14.04 -35.23
CA LEU A 55 -8.99 13.57 -33.93
C LEU A 55 -9.47 12.14 -33.63
N GLU A 56 -10.73 11.83 -33.94
CA GLU A 56 -11.29 10.50 -33.70
C GLU A 56 -10.71 9.41 -34.62
N LEU A 57 -10.39 9.74 -35.86
CA LEU A 57 -9.70 8.84 -36.79
C LEU A 57 -8.26 8.56 -36.38
N LYS A 58 -7.57 9.59 -35.90
CA LYS A 58 -6.23 9.43 -35.34
C LYS A 58 -6.26 8.47 -34.14
N ARG A 59 -7.28 8.58 -33.27
CA ARG A 59 -7.53 7.63 -32.16
C ARG A 59 -7.72 6.19 -32.65
N GLN A 60 -8.53 5.98 -33.69
CA GLN A 60 -8.78 4.63 -34.23
C GLN A 60 -7.54 4.00 -34.88
N ARG A 61 -6.73 4.80 -35.60
CA ARG A 61 -5.52 4.31 -36.29
C ARG A 61 -4.33 4.09 -35.37
N SER A 62 -4.21 4.84 -34.26
CA SER A 62 -3.18 4.61 -33.23
C SER A 62 -3.36 3.33 -32.42
N GLY A 63 -4.30 2.44 -32.79
CA GLY A 63 -4.52 1.18 -32.08
C GLY A 63 -5.17 1.34 -30.71
N ILE A 64 -5.86 2.47 -30.45
CA ILE A 64 -6.64 2.70 -29.23
C ILE A 64 -7.97 1.91 -29.33
N ARG A 65 -7.88 0.58 -29.46
CA ARG A 65 -8.99 -0.32 -29.16
C ARG A 65 -9.00 -0.52 -27.66
N SER A 66 -10.02 0.07 -27.00
CA SER A 66 -10.44 -0.33 -25.66
C SER A 66 -9.32 -0.35 -24.62
N LEU A 67 -8.84 0.83 -24.20
CA LEU A 67 -8.31 0.91 -22.84
C LEU A 67 -9.50 0.63 -21.90
N LYS A 68 -9.48 -0.50 -21.19
CA LYS A 68 -10.27 -0.65 -19.96
C LYS A 68 -9.80 0.48 -19.04
N PHE A 69 -10.53 1.58 -19.07
CA PHE A 69 -10.23 2.75 -18.26
C PHE A 69 -10.19 2.31 -16.80
N ALA A 70 -9.05 2.51 -16.15
CA ALA A 70 -8.95 2.34 -14.71
C ALA A 70 -10.04 3.21 -14.06
N SER A 71 -10.62 2.71 -12.97
CA SER A 71 -11.69 3.35 -12.18
C SER A 71 -11.34 4.80 -11.84
N THR A 72 -11.80 5.75 -12.66
CA THR A 72 -11.54 7.17 -12.51
C THR A 72 -12.71 7.82 -11.78
N ILE A 73 -12.43 8.33 -10.59
CA ILE A 73 -13.37 8.87 -9.59
C ILE A 73 -14.15 10.09 -10.06
N SER A 74 -13.63 10.89 -10.99
CA SER A 74 -14.24 12.18 -11.34
C SER A 74 -15.12 12.21 -12.60
N LYS A 75 -15.65 11.06 -13.06
CA LYS A 75 -16.39 10.94 -14.34
C LYS A 75 -17.50 11.99 -14.55
N LYS A 76 -17.97 12.68 -13.49
CA LYS A 76 -18.97 13.77 -13.54
C LYS A 76 -18.44 15.20 -13.73
N ASN A 77 -17.19 15.54 -13.41
CA ASN A 77 -16.81 16.97 -13.23
C ASN A 77 -15.84 17.58 -14.26
N GLN A 78 -15.14 16.77 -15.08
CA GLN A 78 -14.32 17.27 -16.19
C GLN A 78 -14.42 16.35 -17.41
N GLN A 79 -14.51 16.93 -18.61
CA GLN A 79 -14.21 16.20 -19.84
C GLN A 79 -12.71 15.90 -19.87
N GLU A 80 -12.34 14.65 -20.21
CA GLU A 80 -10.94 14.24 -20.34
C GLU A 80 -10.20 15.20 -21.28
N TRP A 81 -9.17 15.86 -20.74
CA TRP A 81 -8.46 16.94 -21.45
C TRP A 81 -7.01 16.58 -21.79
N TYR A 82 -6.48 15.49 -21.23
CA TYR A 82 -5.14 14.98 -21.47
C TYR A 82 -5.19 13.49 -21.86
N LEU A 83 -5.46 13.22 -23.13
CA LEU A 83 -5.75 11.86 -23.62
C LEU A 83 -4.49 10.99 -23.68
N SER A 84 -3.48 11.48 -24.40
CA SER A 84 -2.21 10.79 -24.58
C SER A 84 -1.10 11.82 -24.78
N PRO A 85 0.14 11.49 -24.38
CA PRO A 85 1.27 12.34 -24.70
C PRO A 85 1.48 12.46 -26.21
N ASP A 86 1.76 13.68 -26.68
CA ASP A 86 2.09 13.99 -28.08
C ASP A 86 3.55 14.45 -28.17
N GLU A 87 4.36 13.76 -28.98
CA GLU A 87 5.80 14.05 -29.12
C GLU A 87 6.13 15.47 -29.56
N ASN A 88 5.23 16.13 -30.29
CA ASN A 88 5.46 17.48 -30.79
C ASN A 88 5.08 18.57 -29.77
N ILE A 89 4.25 18.21 -28.79
CA ILE A 89 3.70 19.15 -27.81
C ILE A 89 4.34 18.92 -26.43
N ASP A 90 4.35 17.67 -25.99
CA ASP A 90 4.71 17.22 -24.63
C ASP A 90 6.22 17.01 -24.47
N LEU A 91 7.01 18.01 -24.86
CA LEU A 91 8.47 17.90 -24.91
C LEU A 91 9.10 17.59 -23.54
N ASN A 92 8.56 18.16 -22.45
CA ASN A 92 9.11 17.90 -21.11
C ASN A 92 8.92 16.43 -20.72
N TRP A 93 7.74 15.86 -20.99
CA TRP A 93 7.51 14.43 -20.76
C TRP A 93 8.43 13.55 -21.60
N PHE A 94 8.56 13.81 -22.91
CA PHE A 94 9.40 12.98 -23.77
C PHE A 94 10.90 13.10 -23.44
N ALA A 95 11.38 14.26 -22.99
CA ALA A 95 12.74 14.40 -22.48
C ALA A 95 12.96 13.59 -21.20
N PHE A 96 12.00 13.61 -20.28
CA PHE A 96 12.05 12.79 -19.07
C PHE A 96 11.94 11.29 -19.38
N LYS A 97 11.07 10.89 -20.32
CA LYS A 97 10.94 9.51 -20.82
C LYS A 97 12.27 9.00 -21.38
N LYS A 98 12.97 9.82 -22.17
CA LYS A 98 14.30 9.50 -22.69
C LYS A 98 15.34 9.34 -21.58
N TYR A 99 15.29 10.19 -20.54
CA TYR A 99 16.16 10.05 -19.38
C TYR A 99 15.94 8.73 -18.61
N LEU A 100 14.68 8.36 -18.37
CA LEU A 100 14.33 7.11 -17.71
C LEU A 100 14.88 5.90 -18.48
N SER A 101 14.75 5.91 -19.81
CA SER A 101 15.26 4.85 -20.68
C SER A 101 16.80 4.82 -20.70
N VAL A 102 17.44 5.94 -21.02
CA VAL A 102 18.90 5.97 -21.33
C VAL A 102 19.75 6.01 -20.06
N SER A 103 19.44 6.91 -19.13
CA SER A 103 20.29 7.15 -17.96
C SER A 103 19.94 6.27 -16.77
N LYS A 104 18.65 5.96 -16.59
CA LYS A 104 18.19 5.07 -15.52
C LYS A 104 18.08 3.60 -15.95
N SER A 105 18.22 3.31 -17.24
CA SER A 105 18.12 1.94 -17.80
C SER A 105 16.80 1.25 -17.40
N TRP A 106 15.70 2.01 -17.37
CA TRP A 106 14.38 1.44 -17.13
C TRP A 106 13.87 0.71 -18.37
N SER A 107 13.15 -0.37 -18.15
CA SER A 107 12.47 -1.10 -19.21
C SER A 107 11.29 -0.32 -19.78
N ASP A 108 10.91 -0.60 -21.02
CA ASP A 108 9.75 0.04 -21.66
C ASP A 108 8.45 -0.22 -20.88
N GLU A 109 8.32 -1.39 -20.24
CA GLU A 109 7.18 -1.70 -19.37
C GLU A 109 7.10 -0.79 -18.14
N GLU A 110 8.23 -0.55 -17.46
CA GLU A 110 8.29 0.36 -16.30
C GLU A 110 7.94 1.80 -16.71
N ILE A 111 8.45 2.24 -17.86
CA ILE A 111 8.19 3.57 -18.40
C ILE A 111 6.71 3.72 -18.78
N ASN A 112 6.12 2.74 -19.46
CA ASN A 112 4.71 2.75 -19.84
C ASN A 112 3.79 2.76 -18.62
N SER A 113 4.15 2.03 -17.56
CA SER A 113 3.40 2.07 -16.30
C SER A 113 3.40 3.48 -15.66
N VAL A 114 4.55 4.18 -15.66
CA VAL A 114 4.61 5.58 -15.22
C VAL A 114 3.84 6.50 -16.15
N ASP A 115 3.89 6.27 -17.45
CA ASP A 115 3.15 7.03 -18.45
C ASP A 115 1.64 6.96 -18.19
N GLU A 116 1.08 5.75 -18.15
CA GLU A 116 -0.33 5.51 -17.91
C GLU A 116 -0.78 6.07 -16.56
N SER A 117 -0.05 5.78 -15.48
CA SER A 117 -0.42 6.23 -14.14
C SER A 117 -0.34 7.75 -13.98
N SER A 118 0.64 8.42 -14.59
CA SER A 118 0.71 9.88 -14.55
C SER A 118 -0.34 10.53 -15.45
N THR A 119 -0.69 9.93 -16.59
CA THR A 119 -1.81 10.36 -17.43
C THR A 119 -3.14 10.28 -16.66
N LYS A 120 -3.36 9.22 -15.87
CA LYS A 120 -4.53 9.12 -14.96
C LYS A 120 -4.58 10.32 -14.02
N VAL A 121 -3.46 10.70 -13.39
CA VAL A 121 -3.38 11.85 -12.48
C VAL A 121 -3.62 13.17 -13.20
N VAL A 122 -3.01 13.40 -14.37
CA VAL A 122 -3.17 14.65 -15.14
C VAL A 122 -4.62 14.85 -15.59
N ASN A 123 -5.36 13.79 -15.92
CA ASN A 123 -6.78 13.92 -16.23
C ASN A 123 -7.65 14.31 -15.02
N GLN A 124 -7.12 14.29 -13.80
CA GLN A 124 -7.84 14.74 -12.60
C GLN A 124 -7.53 16.18 -12.19
N ILE A 125 -6.39 16.73 -12.62
CA ILE A 125 -5.99 18.10 -12.27
C ILE A 125 -6.72 19.12 -13.16
N LEU A 126 -6.77 20.38 -12.73
CA LEU A 126 -7.47 21.46 -13.44
C LEU A 126 -6.91 21.65 -14.86
N SER A 127 -7.75 21.50 -15.89
CA SER A 127 -7.35 21.86 -17.25
C SER A 127 -6.95 23.35 -17.33
N PRO A 128 -5.74 23.71 -17.79
CA PRO A 128 -5.33 25.11 -17.94
C PRO A 128 -6.22 25.90 -18.91
N ALA A 129 -6.85 25.21 -19.86
CA ALA A 129 -7.80 25.76 -20.83
C ALA A 129 -9.20 26.02 -20.23
N SER A 130 -9.48 25.54 -19.01
CA SER A 130 -10.76 25.82 -18.33
C SER A 130 -10.92 27.32 -18.10
N GLU A 131 -12.08 27.87 -18.51
CA GLU A 131 -12.45 29.25 -18.24
C GLU A 131 -12.83 29.47 -16.76
N LYS A 132 -13.21 28.41 -16.04
CA LYS A 132 -13.61 28.48 -14.63
C LYS A 132 -12.38 28.71 -13.72
N GLU A 133 -12.39 29.80 -12.97
CA GLU A 133 -11.52 30.00 -11.80
C GLU A 133 -11.96 29.05 -10.69
N LYS A 134 -11.25 27.93 -10.53
CA LYS A 134 -11.60 26.88 -9.55
C LYS A 134 -10.36 26.33 -8.87
N ARG A 135 -10.53 25.96 -7.60
CA ARG A 135 -9.57 25.19 -6.80
C ARG A 135 -9.92 23.70 -6.89
N PHE A 136 -8.95 22.88 -7.28
CA PHE A 136 -9.05 21.42 -7.26
C PHE A 136 -8.17 20.88 -6.13
N GLN A 137 -8.62 19.82 -5.46
CA GLN A 137 -7.91 19.15 -4.38
C GLN A 137 -8.02 17.65 -4.55
N GLY A 138 -6.87 17.00 -4.70
CA GLY A 138 -6.82 15.55 -4.80
C GLY A 138 -5.62 14.93 -4.10
N LEU A 139 -5.67 13.60 -4.02
CA LEU A 139 -4.65 12.77 -3.39
C LEU A 139 -4.15 11.71 -4.37
N VAL A 140 -2.85 11.46 -4.39
CA VAL A 140 -2.24 10.33 -5.08
C VAL A 140 -1.70 9.37 -4.03
N LEU A 141 -2.27 8.17 -4.01
CA LEU A 141 -1.91 7.08 -3.12
C LEU A 141 -1.02 6.09 -3.85
N GLY A 142 0.28 6.05 -3.52
CA GLY A 142 1.19 5.02 -4.01
C GLY A 142 1.65 4.07 -2.91
N TYR A 143 2.34 2.99 -3.26
CA TYR A 143 2.92 2.09 -2.27
C TYR A 143 4.17 2.72 -1.61
N VAL A 144 4.57 2.22 -0.45
CA VAL A 144 5.74 2.73 0.29
C VAL A 144 7.02 2.48 -0.54
N GLN A 145 7.84 3.49 -0.83
CA GLN A 145 9.04 3.31 -1.68
C GLN A 145 8.78 2.73 -3.10
N SER A 146 7.59 2.90 -3.66
CA SER A 146 7.22 2.36 -4.98
C SER A 146 7.71 3.16 -6.19
N GLY A 147 8.43 4.26 -5.97
CA GLY A 147 8.79 5.19 -7.05
C GLY A 147 7.76 6.30 -7.32
N LYS A 148 6.91 6.64 -6.33
CA LYS A 148 5.94 7.78 -6.40
C LYS A 148 6.56 9.06 -6.97
N THR A 149 7.83 9.32 -6.66
CA THR A 149 8.52 10.52 -7.12
C THR A 149 8.69 10.58 -8.64
N SER A 150 8.87 9.45 -9.32
CA SER A 150 8.93 9.40 -10.79
C SER A 150 7.55 9.68 -11.41
N ASN A 151 6.48 9.17 -10.81
CA ASN A 151 5.11 9.51 -11.22
C ASN A 151 4.80 11.01 -10.97
N MET A 152 5.30 11.57 -9.86
CA MET A 152 5.20 12.99 -9.54
C MET A 152 5.93 13.86 -10.58
N ALA A 153 7.18 13.52 -10.92
CA ALA A 153 7.94 14.21 -11.97
C ALA A 153 7.25 14.10 -13.34
N ALA A 154 6.76 12.91 -13.71
CA ALA A 154 5.98 12.70 -14.93
C ALA A 154 4.73 13.58 -14.98
N THR A 155 3.97 13.64 -13.88
CA THR A 155 2.78 14.49 -13.75
C THR A 155 3.15 15.97 -13.91
N ILE A 156 4.23 16.43 -13.29
CA ILE A 156 4.71 17.81 -13.39
C ILE A 156 5.15 18.14 -14.81
N ALA A 157 5.91 17.26 -15.48
CA ALA A 157 6.35 17.44 -16.86
C ALA A 157 5.16 17.58 -17.82
N LYS A 158 4.18 16.67 -17.73
CA LYS A 158 2.96 16.69 -18.54
C LYS A 158 2.09 17.92 -18.26
N ALA A 159 1.97 18.32 -17.00
CA ALA A 159 1.26 19.54 -16.63
C ALA A 159 1.94 20.80 -17.22
N ALA A 160 3.26 20.89 -17.11
CA ALA A 160 4.06 21.97 -17.68
C ALA A 160 3.87 22.09 -19.19
N ASP A 161 3.90 20.96 -19.91
CA ASP A 161 3.67 20.91 -21.36
C ASP A 161 2.29 21.44 -21.78
N ARG A 162 1.30 21.34 -20.89
CA ARG A 162 -0.09 21.76 -21.15
C ARG A 162 -0.45 23.12 -20.59
N GLY A 163 0.52 23.92 -20.17
CA GLY A 163 0.34 25.33 -19.86
C GLY A 163 0.20 25.67 -18.38
N TYR A 164 0.55 24.74 -17.48
CA TYR A 164 0.84 25.12 -16.09
C TYR A 164 2.06 26.05 -16.05
N LYS A 165 1.92 27.21 -15.40
CA LYS A 165 2.95 28.26 -15.36
C LYS A 165 3.79 28.19 -14.08
N LEU A 166 3.17 27.75 -12.99
CA LEU A 166 3.78 27.69 -11.67
C LEU A 166 3.59 26.30 -11.05
N ILE A 167 4.69 25.70 -10.62
CA ILE A 167 4.72 24.45 -9.86
C ILE A 167 5.35 24.74 -8.50
N ILE A 168 4.64 24.42 -7.42
CA ILE A 168 5.13 24.55 -6.05
C ILE A 168 5.18 23.17 -5.42
N ILE A 169 6.37 22.69 -5.11
CA ILE A 169 6.58 21.44 -4.38
C ILE A 169 6.79 21.78 -2.90
N LEU A 170 5.84 21.36 -2.07
CA LEU A 170 5.94 21.41 -0.61
C LEU A 170 6.71 20.16 -0.14
N ALA A 171 8.01 20.32 0.05
CA ALA A 171 8.89 19.27 0.55
C ALA A 171 8.76 19.09 2.07
N GLY A 172 9.58 18.21 2.65
CA GLY A 172 9.57 17.91 4.10
C GLY A 172 9.83 19.11 5.03
N LEU A 173 9.85 18.83 6.34
CA LEU A 173 10.03 19.85 7.40
C LEU A 173 11.48 20.37 7.54
N THR A 174 12.47 19.62 7.06
CA THR A 174 13.90 19.88 7.30
C THR A 174 14.60 20.28 6.01
N ASP A 175 15.70 21.03 6.14
CA ASP A 175 16.49 21.47 4.98
C ASP A 175 17.10 20.27 4.22
N SER A 176 17.44 19.19 4.93
CA SER A 176 17.95 17.95 4.34
C SER A 176 16.90 17.27 3.43
N LEU A 177 15.65 17.16 3.86
CA LEU A 177 14.57 16.58 3.04
C LEU A 177 14.25 17.45 1.83
N ARG A 178 14.27 18.78 2.02
CA ARG A 178 14.09 19.74 0.92
C ARG A 178 15.23 19.62 -0.09
N LYS A 179 16.50 19.61 0.35
CA LYS A 179 17.68 19.47 -0.52
C LYS A 179 17.62 18.17 -1.33
N GLN A 180 17.26 17.05 -0.71
CA GLN A 180 17.09 15.77 -1.41
C GLN A 180 16.01 15.86 -2.51
N THR A 181 14.87 16.49 -2.19
CA THR A 181 13.78 16.70 -3.17
C THR A 181 14.24 17.63 -4.30
N GLN A 182 15.00 18.68 -3.98
CA GLN A 182 15.54 19.63 -4.94
C GLN A 182 16.49 18.96 -5.94
N ILE A 183 17.49 18.23 -5.46
CA ILE A 183 18.46 17.51 -6.29
C ILE A 183 17.72 16.54 -7.21
N ARG A 184 16.78 15.77 -6.66
CA ARG A 184 16.02 14.78 -7.42
C ARG A 184 15.18 15.42 -8.52
N MET A 185 14.43 16.48 -8.23
CA MET A 185 13.60 17.17 -9.24
C MET A 185 14.44 17.90 -10.30
N GLN A 186 15.58 18.48 -9.92
CA GLN A 186 16.50 19.09 -10.89
C GLN A 186 17.10 18.04 -11.82
N LYS A 187 17.46 16.87 -11.30
CA LYS A 187 17.95 15.74 -12.09
C LYS A 187 16.86 15.19 -13.02
N ASP A 188 15.67 14.94 -12.49
CA ASP A 188 14.56 14.32 -13.24
C ASP A 188 13.97 15.26 -14.30
N LEU A 189 13.86 16.58 -14.04
CA LEU A 189 13.19 17.53 -14.93
C LEU A 189 14.16 18.51 -15.61
N GLY A 190 15.09 19.08 -14.83
CA GLY A 190 15.88 20.25 -15.24
C GLY A 190 17.05 19.94 -16.18
N GLN A 191 17.67 18.77 -16.08
CA GLN A 191 18.91 18.47 -16.82
C GLN A 191 18.70 18.24 -18.32
N HIS A 192 17.49 17.85 -18.75
CA HIS A 192 17.23 17.39 -20.13
C HIS A 192 16.64 18.47 -21.04
N LEU A 193 16.00 19.51 -20.48
CA LEU A 193 15.39 20.63 -21.21
C LEU A 193 15.51 21.94 -20.40
N GLN A 194 16.72 22.42 -20.18
CA GLN A 194 16.99 23.60 -19.33
C GLN A 194 16.20 24.85 -19.76
N ASP A 195 16.03 25.06 -21.07
CA ASP A 195 15.33 26.23 -21.62
C ASP A 195 13.81 26.25 -21.31
N ARG A 196 13.26 25.20 -20.71
CA ARG A 196 11.83 25.11 -20.34
C ARG A 196 11.56 25.22 -18.84
N TRP A 197 12.59 25.20 -18.01
CA TRP A 197 12.43 25.23 -16.55
C TRP A 197 13.08 26.48 -15.96
N TYR A 198 12.37 27.10 -15.02
CA TYR A 198 12.91 28.17 -14.18
C TYR A 198 12.83 27.75 -12.72
N PHE A 199 13.94 27.28 -12.15
CA PHE A 199 14.04 26.91 -10.74
C PHE A 199 14.29 28.16 -9.89
N CYS A 200 13.33 28.51 -9.04
CA CYS A 200 13.42 29.67 -8.12
C CYS A 200 14.19 29.36 -6.82
N THR A 201 14.44 28.09 -6.54
CA THR A 201 15.18 27.58 -5.37
C THR A 201 16.31 26.68 -5.85
N ASP A 202 17.35 26.55 -5.04
CA ASP A 202 18.52 25.71 -5.30
C ASP A 202 18.82 24.78 -4.11
N GLU A 203 19.89 23.99 -4.23
CA GLU A 203 20.27 23.00 -3.20
C GLU A 203 20.56 23.63 -1.84
N GLU A 204 21.10 24.84 -1.80
CA GLU A 204 21.55 25.53 -0.59
C GLU A 204 20.49 26.55 -0.11
N ASN A 205 19.82 27.22 -1.04
CA ASN A 205 18.90 28.31 -0.78
C ASN A 205 17.43 27.88 -1.02
N ASP A 206 16.66 27.94 0.06
CA ASP A 206 15.19 27.90 0.02
C ASP A 206 14.61 29.26 -0.41
N PHE A 207 13.29 29.43 -0.41
CA PHE A 207 12.64 30.68 -0.81
C PHE A 207 12.95 31.83 0.17
N THR A 208 13.70 32.82 -0.32
CA THR A 208 14.17 33.96 0.46
C THR A 208 13.34 35.21 0.21
N SER A 209 13.64 36.31 0.90
CA SER A 209 13.06 37.62 0.60
C SER A 209 13.48 38.20 -0.75
N TYR A 210 14.62 37.75 -1.28
CA TYR A 210 15.20 38.21 -2.54
C TYR A 210 14.73 37.38 -3.75
N THR A 211 14.10 36.23 -3.51
CA THR A 211 13.55 35.39 -4.57
C THR A 211 12.34 36.10 -5.20
N GLU A 212 12.41 36.35 -6.51
CA GLU A 212 11.31 36.89 -7.30
C GLU A 212 10.59 35.80 -8.09
N LEU A 213 9.29 35.97 -8.29
CA LEU A 213 8.53 35.15 -9.24
C LEU A 213 8.71 35.77 -10.63
N PRO A 214 9.13 35.00 -11.64
CA PRO A 214 9.36 35.52 -12.98
C PRO A 214 8.03 35.96 -13.62
N THR A 215 8.13 36.86 -14.59
CA THR A 215 7.01 37.23 -15.46
C THR A 215 6.95 36.28 -16.66
N TRP A 216 5.82 35.63 -16.87
CA TRP A 216 5.61 34.63 -17.93
C TRP A 216 5.28 35.24 -19.31
N ASP A 217 5.84 36.41 -19.60
CA ASP A 217 5.59 37.13 -20.86
C ASP A 217 6.37 36.43 -22.00
N ASN A 218 5.64 35.85 -22.95
CA ASN A 218 6.13 35.19 -24.18
C ASN A 218 7.04 33.96 -24.08
N GLU A 219 7.46 33.51 -22.89
CA GLU A 219 8.26 32.28 -22.75
C GLU A 219 7.41 31.03 -22.43
N ARG A 220 7.70 29.90 -23.09
CA ARG A 220 7.15 28.56 -22.76
C ARG A 220 7.80 27.94 -21.49
N LYS A 221 8.38 28.77 -20.62
CA LYS A 221 9.02 28.29 -19.39
C LYS A 221 8.01 28.08 -18.28
N THR A 222 8.22 27.00 -17.54
CA THR A 222 7.48 26.68 -16.32
C THR A 222 8.35 26.99 -15.11
N THR A 223 7.79 27.77 -14.18
CA THR A 223 8.45 28.09 -12.92
C THR A 223 8.24 26.97 -11.91
N ILE A 224 9.32 26.54 -11.26
CA ILE A 224 9.28 25.52 -10.23
C ILE A 224 9.94 26.01 -8.94
N LEU A 225 9.26 25.78 -7.81
CA LEU A 225 9.70 26.12 -6.46
C LEU A 225 9.69 24.87 -5.61
N ILE A 226 10.77 24.59 -4.89
CA ILE A 226 10.85 23.46 -3.97
C ILE A 226 11.16 24.01 -2.59
N ILE A 227 10.13 24.06 -1.75
CA ILE A 227 10.16 24.78 -0.48
C ILE A 227 9.84 23.84 0.67
N LYS A 228 10.43 24.08 1.85
CA LYS A 228 10.05 23.32 3.04
C LYS A 228 8.68 23.76 3.58
N LYS A 229 7.99 22.85 4.28
CA LYS A 229 6.72 23.09 5.01
C LYS A 229 6.92 23.95 6.28
N ASN A 230 7.55 25.11 6.14
CA ASN A 230 7.88 26.02 7.24
C ASN A 230 7.08 27.33 7.16
N VAL A 231 6.59 27.76 8.32
CA VAL A 231 5.77 28.97 8.48
C VAL A 231 6.42 30.23 7.90
N PHE A 232 7.71 30.46 8.16
CA PHE A 232 8.40 31.65 7.68
C PHE A 232 8.48 31.69 6.15
N ILE A 233 8.67 30.53 5.53
CA ILE A 233 8.84 30.39 4.08
C ILE A 233 7.51 30.50 3.36
N LEU A 234 6.48 29.82 3.85
CA LEU A 234 5.13 29.94 3.31
C LEU A 234 4.61 31.38 3.43
N LYS A 235 4.91 32.08 4.53
CA LYS A 235 4.57 33.50 4.70
C LYS A 235 5.26 34.40 3.67
N ARG A 236 6.53 34.14 3.34
CA ARG A 236 7.28 34.88 2.30
C ARG A 236 6.68 34.64 0.92
N LEU A 237 6.42 33.38 0.57
CA LEU A 237 5.79 33.00 -0.69
C LEU A 237 4.41 33.65 -0.83
N LEU A 238 3.56 33.56 0.20
CA LEU A 238 2.24 34.20 0.20
C LEU A 238 2.34 35.72 -0.02
N LYS A 239 3.28 36.39 0.65
CA LYS A 239 3.52 37.83 0.45
C LYS A 239 3.86 38.13 -1.01
N LYS A 240 4.74 37.33 -1.63
CA LYS A 240 5.13 37.50 -3.04
C LYS A 240 3.96 37.25 -4.00
N ILE A 241 3.11 36.25 -3.75
CA ILE A 241 1.90 35.99 -4.53
C ILE A 241 0.92 37.16 -4.40
N LYS A 242 0.68 37.66 -3.19
CA LYS A 242 -0.24 38.80 -2.95
C LYS A 242 0.23 40.11 -3.59
N ASN A 243 1.53 40.28 -3.77
CA ASN A 243 2.09 41.46 -4.42
C ASN A 243 1.93 41.43 -5.96
N GLN A 244 1.54 40.30 -6.56
CA GLN A 244 1.25 40.24 -7.99
C GLN A 244 -0.11 40.87 -8.31
N SER A 245 -0.22 41.52 -9.48
CA SER A 245 -1.49 42.04 -9.96
C SER A 245 -2.52 40.92 -10.13
N GLU A 246 -3.80 41.24 -10.02
CA GLU A 246 -4.86 40.24 -10.17
C GLU A 246 -4.84 39.56 -11.54
N VAL A 247 -4.55 40.31 -12.61
CA VAL A 247 -4.38 39.78 -13.97
C VAL A 247 -3.29 38.70 -14.00
N LYS A 248 -2.14 38.94 -13.35
CA LYS A 248 -1.08 37.93 -13.23
C LYS A 248 -1.55 36.72 -12.43
N ARG A 249 -2.20 36.93 -11.28
CA ARG A 249 -2.73 35.82 -10.45
C ARG A 249 -3.76 34.96 -11.18
N LYS A 250 -4.54 35.55 -12.10
CA LYS A 250 -5.49 34.83 -12.97
C LYS A 250 -4.80 34.03 -14.10
N GLY A 251 -3.73 34.58 -14.67
CA GLY A 251 -2.91 33.90 -15.70
C GLY A 251 -2.00 32.79 -15.16
N MET A 252 -1.81 32.72 -13.84
CA MET A 252 -0.96 31.73 -13.17
C MET A 252 -1.69 30.42 -12.87
N THR A 253 -1.88 29.58 -13.89
CA THR A 253 -2.31 28.19 -13.65
C THR A 253 -1.25 27.46 -12.83
N THR A 254 -1.61 27.08 -11.61
CA THR A 254 -0.66 26.61 -10.58
C THR A 254 -0.94 25.19 -10.15
N LEU A 255 0.11 24.36 -10.07
CA LEU A 255 0.08 23.05 -9.43
C LEU A 255 0.86 23.12 -8.13
N ILE A 256 0.21 22.84 -7.01
CA ILE A 256 0.86 22.65 -5.71
C ILE A 256 0.93 21.16 -5.44
N VAL A 257 2.15 20.62 -5.38
CA VAL A 257 2.41 19.23 -5.06
C VAL A 257 2.90 19.14 -3.64
N ASP A 258 2.19 18.40 -2.80
CA ASP A 258 2.52 18.22 -1.39
C ASP A 258 3.06 16.80 -1.15
N ASP A 259 4.38 16.68 -1.03
CA ASP A 259 5.05 15.39 -0.84
C ASP A 259 5.02 14.97 0.64
N GLU A 260 4.67 13.71 0.91
CA GLU A 260 4.32 13.21 2.24
C GLU A 260 3.29 14.13 2.93
N CYS A 261 2.16 14.36 2.24
CA CYS A 261 1.10 15.30 2.65
C CYS A 261 0.43 14.95 3.99
N ASP A 262 0.59 13.73 4.50
CA ASP A 262 0.19 13.33 5.85
C ASP A 262 1.09 13.95 6.95
N GLN A 263 2.21 14.57 6.56
CA GLN A 263 3.16 15.25 7.43
C GLN A 263 3.09 16.78 7.29
N ALA A 264 2.92 17.46 8.43
CA ALA A 264 2.98 18.91 8.66
C ALA A 264 1.90 19.78 8.00
N SER A 265 1.39 19.42 6.83
CA SER A 265 0.40 20.22 6.09
C SER A 265 -1.00 20.18 6.71
N LEU A 266 -1.39 19.02 7.26
CA LEU A 266 -2.68 18.83 7.92
C LEU A 266 -2.79 19.65 9.22
N ASN A 267 -4.02 19.97 9.61
CA ASN A 267 -4.29 20.76 10.80
C ASN A 267 -4.07 19.97 12.10
N THR A 268 -2.87 20.04 12.65
CA THR A 268 -2.48 19.39 13.93
C THR A 268 -3.06 20.03 15.19
N LYS A 269 -3.91 21.06 15.07
CA LYS A 269 -4.59 21.73 16.18
C LYS A 269 -6.11 21.65 16.11
N ALA A 270 -6.66 20.86 15.18
CA ALA A 270 -8.10 20.75 14.96
C ALA A 270 -8.86 20.30 16.23
N TYR A 271 -8.28 19.37 17.00
CA TYR A 271 -8.83 18.89 18.28
C TYR A 271 -8.95 19.98 19.38
N ARG A 272 -8.30 21.14 19.22
CA ARG A 272 -8.43 22.31 20.10
C ARG A 272 -9.24 23.43 19.45
N GLU A 273 -9.99 23.13 18.39
CA GLU A 273 -10.73 24.11 17.60
C GLU A 273 -9.85 25.25 17.06
N GLN A 274 -8.60 24.93 16.73
CA GLN A 274 -7.60 25.89 16.25
C GLN A 274 -7.01 25.46 14.90
N VAL A 275 -6.47 26.43 14.16
CA VAL A 275 -5.76 26.20 12.90
C VAL A 275 -4.25 26.23 13.14
N SER A 276 -3.54 25.19 12.71
CA SER A 276 -2.07 25.18 12.71
C SER A 276 -1.52 26.23 11.73
N GLN A 277 -0.39 26.87 12.07
CA GLN A 277 0.14 27.95 11.23
C GLN A 277 0.53 27.46 9.82
N THR A 278 1.15 26.28 9.71
CA THR A 278 1.49 25.69 8.41
C THR A 278 0.25 25.47 7.54
N ASN A 279 -0.79 24.81 8.08
CA ASN A 279 -2.06 24.59 7.38
C ASN A 279 -2.70 25.92 6.95
N LYS A 280 -2.74 26.91 7.85
CA LYS A 280 -3.26 28.25 7.57
C LYS A 280 -2.58 28.89 6.36
N TYR A 281 -1.24 28.90 6.32
CA TYR A 281 -0.52 29.54 5.22
C TYR A 281 -0.66 28.79 3.88
N ILE A 282 -0.70 27.45 3.89
CA ILE A 282 -0.97 26.66 2.67
C ILE A 282 -2.35 27.00 2.12
N ARG A 283 -3.39 27.02 2.98
CA ARG A 283 -4.76 27.39 2.57
C ARG A 283 -4.86 28.82 2.06
N GLN A 284 -4.17 29.77 2.69
CA GLN A 284 -4.10 31.15 2.19
C GLN A 284 -3.39 31.27 0.84
N ILE A 285 -2.36 30.46 0.56
CA ILE A 285 -1.73 30.42 -0.76
C ILE A 285 -2.75 29.93 -1.80
N LEU A 286 -3.47 28.85 -1.49
CA LEU A 286 -4.52 28.31 -2.37
C LEU A 286 -5.64 29.33 -2.62
N GLU A 287 -6.10 30.05 -1.60
CA GLU A 287 -7.12 31.11 -1.72
C GLU A 287 -6.68 32.30 -2.60
N ASN A 288 -5.38 32.56 -2.70
CA ASN A 288 -4.85 33.70 -3.46
C ASN A 288 -4.51 33.36 -4.93
N LEU A 289 -4.67 32.10 -5.34
CA LEU A 289 -4.45 31.62 -6.70
C LEU A 289 -5.80 31.24 -7.32
N ARG A 290 -6.13 31.80 -8.49
CA ARG A 290 -7.47 31.65 -9.09
C ARG A 290 -7.66 30.36 -9.87
N LYS A 291 -6.57 29.81 -10.43
CA LYS A 291 -6.54 28.51 -11.13
C LYS A 291 -5.49 27.62 -10.48
N VAL A 292 -5.89 26.81 -9.50
CA VAL A 292 -4.94 26.04 -8.69
C VAL A 292 -5.41 24.61 -8.45
N THR A 293 -4.48 23.66 -8.56
CA THR A 293 -4.67 22.29 -8.10
C THR A 293 -3.73 22.01 -6.94
N TYR A 294 -4.27 21.57 -5.81
CA TYR A 294 -3.51 20.99 -4.70
C TYR A 294 -3.52 19.47 -4.84
N LEU A 295 -2.34 18.87 -4.95
CA LEU A 295 -2.14 17.45 -5.16
C LEU A 295 -1.25 16.88 -4.05
N GLY A 296 -1.86 16.16 -3.11
CA GLY A 296 -1.11 15.46 -2.07
C GLY A 296 -0.55 14.14 -2.58
N TYR A 297 0.73 13.85 -2.32
CA TYR A 297 1.32 12.52 -2.49
C TYR A 297 1.58 11.91 -1.12
N THR A 298 1.20 10.64 -0.94
CA THR A 298 1.54 9.87 0.27
C THR A 298 1.44 8.37 0.00
N ALA A 299 2.09 7.58 0.84
CA ALA A 299 1.81 6.14 0.93
C ALA A 299 0.81 5.79 2.04
N THR A 300 0.56 6.70 2.97
CA THR A 300 -0.23 6.45 4.18
C THR A 300 -1.31 7.53 4.30
N PRO A 301 -2.43 7.37 3.60
CA PRO A 301 -3.43 8.43 3.39
C PRO A 301 -4.34 8.64 4.60
N TYR A 302 -4.12 7.90 5.69
CA TYR A 302 -4.99 7.79 6.85
C TYR A 302 -5.45 9.15 7.40
N ALA A 303 -4.52 10.07 7.63
CA ALA A 303 -4.85 11.38 8.17
C ALA A 303 -5.52 12.29 7.13
N ASN A 304 -5.17 12.14 5.84
CA ASN A 304 -5.70 12.95 4.75
C ASN A 304 -7.19 12.65 4.50
N ILE A 305 -7.57 11.36 4.48
CA ILE A 305 -8.95 10.93 4.24
C ILE A 305 -9.86 11.09 5.47
N LEU A 306 -9.28 11.37 6.64
CA LEU A 306 -10.01 11.66 7.90
C LEU A 306 -9.93 13.13 8.31
N THR A 307 -9.31 13.99 7.50
CA THR A 307 -9.29 15.44 7.76
C THR A 307 -10.63 16.05 7.35
N PRO A 308 -11.25 16.94 8.15
CA PRO A 308 -12.51 17.58 7.77
C PRO A 308 -12.44 18.36 6.45
N GLN A 309 -13.56 18.38 5.69
CA GLN A 309 -13.66 19.16 4.44
C GLN A 309 -13.53 20.67 4.69
N LYS A 310 -14.13 21.16 5.77
CA LYS A 310 -14.00 22.53 6.26
C LYS A 310 -13.24 22.53 7.59
N SER A 311 -12.33 23.47 7.71
CA SER A 311 -11.60 23.73 8.96
C SER A 311 -12.50 24.42 9.98
N VAL A 312 -12.00 24.55 11.21
CA VAL A 312 -12.66 25.19 12.36
C VAL A 312 -13.04 26.66 12.12
N ASP A 313 -12.40 27.31 11.14
CA ASP A 313 -12.68 28.68 10.68
C ASP A 313 -13.67 28.74 9.50
N GLY A 314 -14.34 27.64 9.17
CA GLY A 314 -15.40 27.56 8.17
C GLY A 314 -14.93 27.43 6.72
N LYS A 315 -13.65 27.72 6.41
CA LYS A 315 -13.14 27.62 5.03
C LYS A 315 -12.67 26.21 4.68
N LEU A 316 -12.55 25.94 3.38
CA LEU A 316 -12.06 24.66 2.84
C LEU A 316 -10.66 24.31 3.37
N ASP A 317 -10.53 23.12 3.96
CA ASP A 317 -9.27 22.54 4.43
C ASP A 317 -8.58 21.74 3.31
N LEU A 318 -7.61 20.88 3.64
CA LEU A 318 -6.81 20.09 2.69
C LEU A 318 -7.38 18.70 2.39
N TYR A 319 -8.63 18.42 2.75
CA TYR A 319 -9.31 17.18 2.36
C TYR A 319 -9.36 17.05 0.83
N PRO A 320 -9.10 15.84 0.26
CA PRO A 320 -9.09 15.63 -1.19
C PRO A 320 -10.51 15.56 -1.75
N ASN A 321 -11.24 16.68 -1.78
CA ASN A 321 -12.65 16.74 -2.18
C ASN A 321 -12.92 16.18 -3.59
N ASP A 322 -12.02 16.44 -4.54
CA ASP A 322 -12.32 16.20 -5.96
C ASP A 322 -11.92 14.78 -6.42
N PHE A 323 -10.79 14.23 -5.96
CA PHE A 323 -10.33 12.91 -6.41
C PHE A 323 -9.27 12.24 -5.53
N ILE A 324 -9.16 10.92 -5.61
CA ILE A 324 -8.07 10.12 -4.99
C ILE A 324 -7.55 9.08 -6.00
N VAL A 325 -6.39 9.27 -6.60
CA VAL A 325 -5.83 8.29 -7.53
C VAL A 325 -5.00 7.25 -6.77
N SER A 326 -5.42 5.99 -6.78
CA SER A 326 -4.59 4.86 -6.33
C SER A 326 -3.67 4.42 -7.48
N LEU A 327 -2.35 4.51 -7.28
CA LEU A 327 -1.36 3.98 -8.21
C LEU A 327 -1.30 2.45 -8.12
N ASP A 328 -1.11 1.81 -9.27
CA ASP A 328 -0.98 0.36 -9.38
C ASP A 328 0.32 -0.14 -8.72
N GLU A 329 0.32 -1.38 -8.22
CA GLU A 329 1.53 -1.97 -7.64
C GLU A 329 2.53 -2.26 -8.78
N PRO A 330 3.75 -1.69 -8.75
CA PRO A 330 4.70 -1.92 -9.84
C PRO A 330 5.12 -3.39 -9.94
N LYS A 331 5.36 -3.88 -11.17
CA LYS A 331 5.93 -5.22 -11.37
C LYS A 331 7.29 -5.32 -10.69
N ASN A 332 7.58 -6.46 -10.07
CA ASN A 332 8.81 -6.71 -9.29
C ASN A 332 9.01 -5.78 -8.08
N TYR A 333 7.99 -5.03 -7.67
CA TYR A 333 8.05 -4.30 -6.40
C TYR A 333 8.06 -5.29 -5.22
N PHE A 334 8.95 -5.04 -4.28
CA PHE A 334 9.09 -5.82 -3.05
C PHE A 334 8.23 -5.17 -1.95
N GLY A 335 6.95 -5.51 -1.92
CA GLY A 335 5.96 -4.88 -1.05
C GLY A 335 5.63 -5.63 0.23
N ALA A 336 4.85 -4.99 1.10
CA ALA A 336 4.35 -5.56 2.35
C ALA A 336 3.58 -6.87 2.13
N ARG A 337 2.79 -6.96 1.06
CA ARG A 337 2.03 -8.17 0.69
C ARG A 337 2.91 -9.39 0.46
N LYS A 338 4.06 -9.24 -0.20
CA LYS A 338 5.01 -10.36 -0.45
C LYS A 338 5.69 -10.83 0.84
N LEU A 339 5.93 -9.93 1.79
CA LEU A 339 6.65 -10.23 3.04
C LEU A 339 5.76 -10.78 4.15
N PHE A 340 4.59 -10.16 4.35
CA PHE A 340 3.69 -10.46 5.47
C PHE A 340 2.47 -11.27 5.04
N GLY A 341 2.35 -11.56 3.74
CA GLY A 341 1.25 -12.30 3.15
C GLY A 341 -0.03 -11.48 3.03
N ASP A 342 -1.00 -12.04 2.32
CA ASP A 342 -2.37 -11.56 2.26
C ASP A 342 -3.27 -12.65 2.89
N GLU A 343 -4.17 -12.29 3.81
CA GLU A 343 -5.18 -13.23 4.30
C GLU A 343 -6.15 -13.67 3.19
N PHE A 344 -6.21 -12.91 2.09
CA PHE A 344 -7.04 -13.13 0.92
C PHE A 344 -6.36 -13.98 -0.19
N ASP A 345 -5.09 -14.38 -0.02
CA ASP A 345 -4.32 -15.14 -1.03
C ASP A 345 -3.64 -16.37 -0.37
N VAL A 346 -4.45 -17.18 0.31
CA VAL A 346 -4.00 -18.38 1.04
C VAL A 346 -3.58 -19.50 0.08
N ASP A 347 -4.13 -19.51 -1.12
CA ASP A 347 -3.95 -20.56 -2.13
C ASP A 347 -2.57 -20.52 -2.80
N ASN A 348 -1.91 -19.35 -2.80
CA ASN A 348 -0.54 -19.20 -3.24
C ASN A 348 0.41 -19.05 -2.05
N ASP A 349 1.37 -19.96 -1.88
CA ASP A 349 2.48 -19.84 -0.91
C ASP A 349 3.48 -18.71 -1.30
N ASN A 350 3.00 -17.57 -1.79
CA ASN A 350 3.81 -16.43 -2.26
C ASN A 350 4.46 -15.61 -1.13
N GLU A 351 4.24 -15.96 0.14
CA GLU A 351 4.85 -15.28 1.29
C GLU A 351 6.34 -15.62 1.39
N LEU A 352 7.19 -14.60 1.24
CA LEU A 352 8.62 -14.77 1.26
C LEU A 352 9.12 -15.11 2.67
N PRO A 353 9.96 -16.14 2.84
CA PRO A 353 10.39 -16.61 4.14
C PRO A 353 11.54 -15.79 4.73
N PHE A 354 11.40 -14.46 4.72
CA PHE A 354 12.48 -13.53 5.03
C PHE A 354 12.40 -12.93 6.43
N ILE A 355 11.28 -13.11 7.11
CA ILE A 355 11.08 -12.68 8.49
C ILE A 355 11.77 -13.66 9.44
N ARG A 356 12.60 -13.16 10.36
CA ARG A 356 13.24 -13.87 11.46
C ARG A 356 12.72 -13.28 12.76
N ARG A 357 12.24 -14.13 13.68
CA ARG A 357 11.64 -13.68 14.92
C ARG A 357 12.72 -13.50 15.97
N VAL A 358 12.77 -12.30 16.56
CA VAL A 358 13.61 -12.02 17.74
C VAL A 358 12.86 -12.48 18.99
N LYS A 359 13.53 -13.27 19.84
CA LYS A 359 12.94 -13.81 21.06
C LYS A 359 12.68 -12.71 22.10
N ALA A 360 11.66 -12.90 22.93
CA ALA A 360 11.21 -11.87 23.87
C ALA A 360 12.27 -11.52 24.95
N ASP A 361 13.05 -12.51 25.39
CA ASP A 361 14.16 -12.34 26.34
C ASP A 361 15.35 -11.57 25.74
N GLU A 362 15.55 -11.61 24.42
CA GLU A 362 16.54 -10.77 23.75
C GLU A 362 16.13 -9.29 23.72
N ILE A 363 14.84 -8.96 23.78
CA ILE A 363 14.36 -7.57 23.71
C ILE A 363 14.82 -6.77 24.92
N GLU A 364 14.77 -7.35 26.13
CA GLU A 364 15.19 -6.71 27.38
C GLU A 364 16.67 -6.31 27.37
N ASN A 365 17.47 -7.01 26.55
CA ASN A 365 18.91 -6.76 26.36
C ASN A 365 19.21 -5.69 25.31
N LEU A 366 18.24 -5.33 24.46
CA LEU A 366 18.45 -4.46 23.31
C LEU A 366 17.65 -3.15 23.38
N GLN A 367 16.63 -3.08 24.22
CA GLN A 367 15.75 -1.93 24.36
C GLN A 367 15.58 -1.53 25.83
N PRO A 368 15.73 -0.24 26.19
CA PRO A 368 15.46 0.22 27.55
C PRO A 368 13.96 0.06 27.87
N PRO A 369 13.61 -0.40 29.09
CA PRO A 369 12.23 -0.69 29.47
C PRO A 369 11.37 0.57 29.64
N SER A 370 11.99 1.72 29.84
CA SER A 370 11.29 2.99 29.97
C SER A 370 12.14 4.18 29.53
N GLN A 371 11.47 5.32 29.33
CA GLN A 371 12.15 6.57 29.01
C GLN A 371 13.18 6.95 30.09
N LYS A 372 12.91 6.71 31.38
CA LYS A 372 13.84 7.07 32.46
C LYS A 372 15.06 6.16 32.49
N ALA A 373 14.84 4.85 32.30
CA ALA A 373 15.91 3.85 32.30
C ALA A 373 16.89 4.00 31.13
N ARG A 374 16.55 4.79 30.10
CA ARG A 374 17.40 4.97 28.91
C ARG A 374 18.81 5.50 29.18
N PHE A 375 19.03 6.18 30.32
CA PHE A 375 20.32 6.75 30.67
C PHE A 375 21.26 5.75 31.35
N ASP A 376 20.71 4.73 32.00
CA ASP A 376 21.46 3.70 32.73
C ASP A 376 21.46 2.35 31.98
N PHE A 377 20.73 2.28 30.87
CA PHE A 377 20.61 1.09 30.04
C PHE A 377 21.87 0.88 29.19
N THR A 378 22.44 -0.32 29.28
CA THR A 378 23.56 -0.75 28.42
C THR A 378 23.11 -1.95 27.59
N PRO A 379 23.14 -1.86 26.24
CA PRO A 379 22.76 -2.99 25.40
C PRO A 379 23.79 -4.12 25.49
N SER A 380 23.34 -5.36 25.35
CA SER A 380 24.22 -6.55 25.26
C SER A 380 24.05 -7.27 23.93
N LEU A 381 25.07 -8.01 23.51
CA LEU A 381 25.10 -8.67 22.21
C LEU A 381 24.28 -9.96 22.27
N THR A 382 23.13 -9.97 21.61
CA THR A 382 22.24 -11.15 21.56
C THR A 382 22.49 -12.00 20.32
N GLN A 383 22.05 -13.26 20.34
CA GLN A 383 22.27 -14.18 19.22
C GLN A 383 21.60 -13.70 17.93
N SER A 384 20.34 -13.21 18.01
CA SER A 384 19.64 -12.70 16.83
C SER A 384 20.35 -11.48 16.23
N LEU A 385 20.96 -10.63 17.06
CA LEU A 385 21.72 -9.48 16.60
C LEU A 385 23.01 -9.91 15.89
N VAL A 386 23.75 -10.87 16.46
CA VAL A 386 24.95 -11.46 15.81
C VAL A 386 24.60 -12.08 14.47
N ASP A 387 23.56 -12.93 14.43
CA ASP A 387 23.13 -13.61 13.21
C ASP A 387 22.74 -12.59 12.12
N SER A 388 22.06 -11.51 12.50
CA SER A 388 21.68 -10.46 11.56
C SER A 388 22.88 -9.72 10.95
N CYS A 389 23.91 -9.43 11.76
CA CYS A 389 25.12 -8.75 11.32
C CYS A 389 26.03 -9.69 10.49
N ASP A 390 26.17 -10.96 10.91
CA ASP A 390 26.90 -11.99 10.16
C ASP A 390 26.24 -12.24 8.79
N TYR A 391 24.91 -12.33 8.75
CA TYR A 391 24.19 -12.52 7.50
C TYR A 391 24.31 -11.30 6.57
N TYR A 392 24.28 -10.07 7.10
CA TYR A 392 24.55 -8.86 6.32
C TYR A 392 25.92 -8.91 5.63
N LEU A 393 26.98 -9.33 6.33
CA LEU A 393 28.31 -9.49 5.75
C LEU A 393 28.31 -10.54 4.62
N LEU A 394 27.63 -11.67 4.81
CA LEU A 394 27.51 -12.71 3.78
C LEU A 394 26.76 -12.19 2.54
N CYS A 395 25.69 -11.42 2.73
CA CYS A 395 24.97 -10.75 1.65
C CYS A 395 25.85 -9.75 0.88
N LEU A 396 26.71 -9.01 1.58
CA LEU A 396 27.66 -8.10 0.96
C LEU A 396 28.65 -8.85 0.05
N CYS A 397 29.21 -9.96 0.53
CA CYS A 397 30.06 -10.82 -0.29
C CYS A 397 29.32 -11.38 -1.52
N ALA A 398 28.08 -11.85 -1.34
CA ALA A 398 27.25 -12.35 -2.44
C ALA A 398 26.96 -11.28 -3.49
N LYS A 399 26.61 -10.05 -3.09
CA LYS A 399 26.45 -8.93 -4.04
C LYS A 399 27.74 -8.64 -4.82
N THR A 400 28.90 -8.69 -4.15
CA THR A 400 30.19 -8.51 -4.83
C THR A 400 30.44 -9.59 -5.88
N LEU A 401 30.13 -10.85 -5.59
CA LEU A 401 30.23 -11.95 -6.56
C LEU A 401 29.28 -11.79 -7.75
N ARG A 402 28.12 -11.17 -7.55
CA ARG A 402 27.14 -10.85 -8.60
C ARG A 402 27.54 -9.65 -9.47
N GLY A 403 28.71 -9.06 -9.26
CA GLY A 403 29.16 -7.86 -9.97
C GLY A 403 28.56 -6.55 -9.46
N GLN A 404 27.84 -6.60 -8.33
CA GLN A 404 27.20 -5.44 -7.68
C GLN A 404 28.02 -4.89 -6.50
N GLY A 405 29.31 -5.22 -6.41
CA GLY A 405 30.19 -4.75 -5.33
C GLY A 405 30.54 -3.26 -5.38
N ARG A 406 30.14 -2.56 -6.45
CA ARG A 406 30.24 -1.08 -6.56
C ARG A 406 28.96 -0.37 -6.15
N ASP A 407 27.88 -1.10 -5.90
CA ASP A 407 26.61 -0.53 -5.45
C ASP A 407 26.62 -0.34 -3.93
N HIS A 408 25.78 0.56 -3.42
CA HIS A 408 25.54 0.66 -1.98
C HIS A 408 24.98 -0.67 -1.43
N CYS A 409 25.38 -1.00 -0.21
CA CYS A 409 24.88 -2.15 0.54
C CYS A 409 24.74 -1.73 1.99
N CYS A 410 23.53 -1.80 2.53
CA CYS A 410 23.25 -1.25 3.86
C CYS A 410 22.43 -2.21 4.71
N MET A 411 22.63 -2.11 6.02
CA MET A 411 21.80 -2.73 7.05
C MET A 411 21.18 -1.64 7.93
N LEU A 412 19.93 -1.83 8.33
CA LEU A 412 19.27 -0.96 9.30
C LEU A 412 19.16 -1.68 10.66
N ILE A 413 19.64 -1.05 11.72
CA ILE A 413 19.40 -1.48 13.11
C ILE A 413 18.55 -0.44 13.82
N HIS A 414 17.34 -0.85 14.19
CA HIS A 414 16.33 -0.01 14.84
C HIS A 414 15.79 -0.70 16.10
N THR A 415 16.43 -0.42 17.23
CA THR A 415 16.04 -0.96 18.54
C THR A 415 15.21 0.03 19.35
N THR A 416 15.50 1.34 19.26
CA THR A 416 14.83 2.36 20.08
C THR A 416 14.85 3.75 19.43
N ILE A 417 14.12 4.70 20.03
CA ILE A 417 14.11 6.12 19.63
C ILE A 417 15.24 6.94 20.27
N TYR A 418 15.89 6.41 21.31
CA TYR A 418 16.76 7.18 22.18
C TYR A 418 18.18 7.25 21.60
N SER A 419 18.53 8.44 21.11
CA SER A 419 19.83 8.74 20.49
C SER A 419 21.04 8.38 21.36
N GLU A 420 20.87 8.44 22.68
CA GLU A 420 21.87 8.14 23.70
C GLU A 420 22.33 6.69 23.56
N THR A 421 21.38 5.75 23.53
CA THR A 421 21.64 4.31 23.44
C THR A 421 22.25 3.86 22.11
N HIS A 422 22.10 4.65 21.03
CA HIS A 422 22.64 4.29 19.72
C HIS A 422 24.18 4.33 19.71
N LYS A 423 24.79 5.20 20.53
CA LYS A 423 26.25 5.25 20.69
C LYS A 423 26.77 4.00 21.38
N ASP A 424 26.07 3.57 22.42
CA ASP A 424 26.44 2.36 23.17
C ASP A 424 26.29 1.12 22.29
N LEU A 425 25.19 1.03 21.52
CA LEU A 425 25.00 -0.05 20.55
C LEU A 425 26.05 -0.07 19.44
N LYS A 426 26.44 1.09 18.90
CA LYS A 426 27.56 1.18 17.94
C LYS A 426 28.86 0.68 18.56
N ASN A 427 29.17 1.12 19.78
CA ASN A 427 30.39 0.72 20.49
C ASN A 427 30.41 -0.78 20.78
N LEU A 428 29.27 -1.35 21.17
CA LEU A 428 29.07 -2.77 21.39
C LEU A 428 29.37 -3.56 20.10
N LEU A 429 28.73 -3.20 18.98
CA LEU A 429 28.94 -3.87 17.70
C LEU A 429 30.39 -3.77 17.21
N LEU A 430 31.05 -2.63 17.42
CA LEU A 430 32.44 -2.45 17.04
C LEU A 430 33.38 -3.35 17.87
N LYS A 431 33.20 -3.36 19.20
CA LYS A 431 34.13 -4.01 20.14
C LYS A 431 33.90 -5.51 20.27
N GLU A 432 32.65 -5.95 20.22
CA GLU A 432 32.27 -7.34 20.55
C GLU A 432 31.89 -8.16 19.30
N TRP A 433 31.56 -7.51 18.18
CA TRP A 433 31.25 -8.21 16.93
C TRP A 433 32.30 -7.95 15.84
N LEU A 434 32.41 -6.74 15.29
CA LEU A 434 33.18 -6.48 14.07
C LEU A 434 34.70 -6.69 14.24
N ASN A 435 35.31 -6.09 15.27
CA ASN A 435 36.75 -6.22 15.50
C ASN A 435 37.16 -7.67 15.84
N PRO A 436 36.44 -8.39 16.74
CA PRO A 436 36.70 -9.80 16.98
C PRO A 436 36.51 -10.66 15.73
N LEU A 437 35.45 -10.41 14.94
CA LEU A 437 35.19 -11.14 13.69
C LEU A 437 36.36 -11.02 12.71
N ILE A 438 36.84 -9.80 12.45
CA ILE A 438 37.98 -9.54 11.57
C ILE A 438 39.22 -10.29 12.07
N LYS A 439 39.55 -10.15 13.37
CA LYS A 439 40.71 -10.81 13.97
C LYS A 439 40.62 -12.33 13.88
N ASN A 440 39.45 -12.91 14.13
CA ASN A 440 39.24 -14.35 14.05
C ASN A 440 39.42 -14.86 12.61
N ILE A 441 38.89 -14.15 11.61
CA ILE A 441 39.03 -14.52 10.20
C ILE A 441 40.49 -14.39 9.74
N GLU A 442 41.20 -13.33 10.14
CA GLU A 442 42.64 -13.16 9.86
C GLU A 442 43.49 -14.30 10.41
N ASN A 443 43.13 -14.80 11.59
CA ASN A 443 43.80 -15.93 12.23
C ASN A 443 43.34 -17.30 11.69
N GLY A 444 42.40 -17.33 10.74
CA GLY A 444 41.87 -18.57 10.18
C GLY A 444 41.03 -19.40 11.17
N ASP A 445 40.36 -18.74 12.14
CA ASP A 445 39.55 -19.41 13.15
C ASP A 445 38.42 -20.25 12.52
N GLU A 446 38.54 -21.57 12.63
CA GLU A 446 37.58 -22.50 12.04
C GLU A 446 36.19 -22.39 12.67
N PHE A 447 36.08 -22.04 13.95
CA PHE A 447 34.79 -21.90 14.62
C PHE A 447 33.96 -20.77 14.00
N THR A 448 34.55 -19.59 13.84
CA THR A 448 33.91 -18.44 13.19
C THR A 448 33.54 -18.75 11.75
N LEU A 449 34.44 -19.37 10.97
CA LEU A 449 34.16 -19.74 9.59
C LEU A 449 33.04 -20.78 9.46
N ASN A 450 33.00 -21.77 10.35
CA ASN A 450 31.94 -22.78 10.39
C ASN A 450 30.59 -22.16 10.79
N ARG A 451 30.57 -21.20 11.72
CA ARG A 451 29.36 -20.44 12.08
C ARG A 451 28.79 -19.70 10.87
N LEU A 452 29.63 -18.94 10.15
CA LEU A 452 29.25 -18.21 8.95
C LEU A 452 28.77 -19.15 7.84
N LYS A 453 29.46 -20.28 7.65
CA LYS A 453 29.06 -21.31 6.67
C LYS A 453 27.68 -21.88 6.99
N PHE A 454 27.46 -22.26 8.25
CA PHE A 454 26.19 -22.81 8.68
C PHE A 454 25.05 -21.81 8.46
N LEU A 455 25.26 -20.55 8.84
CA LEU A 455 24.27 -19.48 8.65
C LEU A 455 23.96 -19.25 7.16
N TRP A 456 24.98 -19.16 6.30
CA TRP A 456 24.79 -19.04 4.85
C TRP A 456 23.96 -20.20 4.32
N GLU A 457 24.38 -21.44 4.58
CA GLU A 457 23.68 -22.62 4.07
C GLU A 457 22.24 -22.73 4.59
N LYS A 458 22.00 -22.40 5.86
CA LYS A 458 20.67 -22.37 6.48
C LYS A 458 19.76 -21.39 5.75
N GLU A 459 20.20 -20.15 5.59
CA GLU A 459 19.41 -19.06 5.01
C GLU A 459 19.21 -19.18 3.49
N SER A 460 20.18 -19.80 2.82
CA SER A 460 20.19 -20.03 1.39
C SER A 460 19.21 -21.10 0.93
N LYS A 461 19.02 -22.14 1.76
CA LYS A 461 18.14 -23.28 1.48
C LYS A 461 16.65 -22.97 1.68
N VAL A 462 16.32 -21.81 2.26
CA VAL A 462 14.94 -21.42 2.57
C VAL A 462 14.13 -21.16 1.30
N LEU A 463 14.78 -20.73 0.21
CA LEU A 463 14.16 -20.57 -1.11
C LEU A 463 14.54 -21.75 -2.01
N ASP A 464 13.55 -22.47 -2.50
CA ASP A 464 13.76 -23.49 -3.52
C ASP A 464 13.99 -22.87 -4.92
N LYS A 465 14.34 -23.72 -5.90
CA LYS A 465 14.56 -23.28 -7.28
C LYS A 465 13.30 -22.68 -7.93
N ASN A 466 12.12 -23.17 -7.57
CA ASN A 466 10.86 -22.69 -8.16
C ASN A 466 10.54 -21.26 -7.70
N PHE A 467 10.80 -20.94 -6.42
CA PHE A 467 10.66 -19.58 -5.91
C PHE A 467 11.73 -18.65 -6.47
N ARG A 468 13.00 -19.09 -6.55
CA ARG A 468 14.08 -18.29 -7.15
C ARG A 468 13.77 -17.86 -8.59
N ASN A 469 13.21 -18.74 -9.40
CA ASN A 469 12.83 -18.42 -10.79
C ASN A 469 11.73 -17.34 -10.91
N LYS A 470 11.00 -17.05 -9.82
CA LYS A 470 9.99 -15.98 -9.76
C LYS A 470 10.56 -14.65 -9.24
N LEU A 471 11.81 -14.64 -8.79
CA LEU A 471 12.47 -13.49 -8.18
C LEU A 471 13.52 -12.92 -9.12
N SER A 472 13.80 -11.63 -8.99
CA SER A 472 14.93 -10.99 -9.67
C SER A 472 16.24 -11.37 -8.98
N CYS A 473 16.78 -12.56 -9.26
CA CYS A 473 18.05 -13.06 -8.73
C CYS A 473 18.68 -14.14 -9.64
N PRO A 474 19.99 -14.46 -9.48
CA PRO A 474 20.61 -15.59 -10.16
C PRO A 474 19.94 -16.94 -9.84
N GLU A 475 19.93 -17.84 -10.81
CA GLU A 475 19.34 -19.18 -10.68
C GLU A 475 20.05 -20.03 -9.61
N CYS A 476 21.38 -19.94 -9.57
CA CYS A 476 22.23 -20.63 -8.63
C CYS A 476 22.70 -19.67 -7.54
N ILE A 477 22.76 -20.18 -6.32
CA ILE A 477 23.31 -19.43 -5.20
C ILE A 477 24.84 -19.54 -5.15
N GLU A 478 25.49 -18.52 -4.63
CA GLU A 478 26.93 -18.47 -4.42
C GLU A 478 27.40 -19.57 -3.45
N SER A 479 28.52 -20.21 -3.78
CA SER A 479 29.12 -21.20 -2.89
C SER A 479 29.78 -20.52 -1.70
N PHE A 480 29.77 -21.17 -0.52
CA PHE A 480 30.48 -20.61 0.63
C PHE A 480 31.99 -20.51 0.39
N SER A 481 32.56 -21.33 -0.49
CA SER A 481 33.98 -21.23 -0.85
C SER A 481 34.29 -19.89 -1.51
N ASP A 482 33.46 -19.46 -2.46
CA ASP A 482 33.65 -18.17 -3.15
C ASP A 482 33.41 -16.99 -2.21
N ILE A 483 32.43 -17.12 -1.31
CA ILE A 483 32.16 -16.11 -0.27
C ILE A 483 33.34 -15.99 0.69
N LYS A 484 33.90 -17.13 1.13
CA LYS A 484 35.01 -17.20 2.11
C LYS A 484 36.19 -16.32 1.70
N ASP A 485 36.54 -16.31 0.41
CA ASP A 485 37.67 -15.55 -0.12
C ASP A 485 37.46 -14.03 -0.05
N LEU A 486 36.20 -13.57 0.06
CA LEU A 486 35.82 -12.16 0.13
C LEU A 486 35.54 -11.65 1.54
N ILE A 487 35.23 -12.52 2.51
CA ILE A 487 34.74 -12.12 3.85
C ILE A 487 35.67 -11.10 4.50
N LEU A 488 36.98 -11.34 4.50
CA LEU A 488 37.93 -10.44 5.16
C LEU A 488 37.97 -9.04 4.51
N LYS A 489 37.96 -9.01 3.17
CA LYS A 489 37.97 -7.75 2.41
C LYS A 489 36.70 -6.95 2.68
N GLU A 490 35.54 -7.60 2.58
CA GLU A 490 34.25 -6.94 2.73
C GLU A 490 33.97 -6.55 4.19
N ALA A 491 34.38 -7.35 5.18
CA ALA A 491 34.27 -7.00 6.61
C ALA A 491 35.03 -5.71 6.96
N ARG A 492 36.23 -5.52 6.39
CA ARG A 492 37.02 -4.29 6.58
C ARG A 492 36.40 -3.06 5.90
N SER A 493 35.48 -3.25 4.96
CA SER A 493 34.78 -2.16 4.28
C SER A 493 33.54 -1.65 5.04
N ILE A 494 33.08 -2.37 6.07
CA ILE A 494 31.86 -2.04 6.80
C ILE A 494 32.06 -0.79 7.67
N GLU A 495 31.22 0.21 7.44
CA GLU A 495 31.14 1.43 8.25
C GLU A 495 29.94 1.38 9.21
N LEU A 496 30.17 1.55 10.52
CA LEU A 496 29.09 1.68 11.50
C LEU A 496 28.69 3.15 11.65
N VAL A 497 27.47 3.50 11.26
CA VAL A 497 27.00 4.90 11.18
C VAL A 497 25.79 5.12 12.08
N ILE A 498 25.76 6.27 12.78
CA ILE A 498 24.61 6.67 13.60
C ILE A 498 23.85 7.79 12.90
N GLU A 499 22.57 7.58 12.65
CA GLU A 499 21.69 8.56 12.01
C GLU A 499 20.59 9.05 12.96
N ASN A 500 20.81 10.23 13.54
CA ASN A 500 19.93 10.87 14.51
C ASN A 500 19.62 12.33 14.11
N SER A 501 18.56 12.91 14.69
CA SER A 501 18.14 14.29 14.38
C SER A 501 19.14 15.36 14.81
N THR A 502 20.08 15.01 15.70
CA THR A 502 21.12 15.89 16.24
C THR A 502 22.44 15.83 15.48
N VAL A 503 22.56 14.96 14.47
CA VAL A 503 23.78 14.86 13.63
C VAL A 503 23.84 16.06 12.70
N ASN A 504 25.01 16.71 12.63
CA ASN A 504 25.26 17.81 11.69
C ASN A 504 25.01 17.32 10.26
N SER A 505 24.45 18.18 9.41
CA SER A 505 24.13 17.84 8.01
C SER A 505 25.34 17.34 7.21
N LYS A 506 26.56 17.69 7.61
CA LYS A 506 27.82 17.26 6.99
C LYS A 506 28.25 15.83 7.34
N ASP A 507 27.75 15.26 8.43
CA ASP A 507 28.15 13.93 8.92
C ASP A 507 27.08 12.85 8.59
N ARG A 508 26.11 13.19 7.74
CA ARG A 508 25.06 12.29 7.27
C ARG A 508 25.52 11.43 6.11
N LEU A 509 24.90 10.27 5.95
CA LEU A 509 25.10 9.44 4.76
C LEU A 509 24.67 10.18 3.50
N ASP A 510 25.61 10.32 2.57
CA ASP A 510 25.40 10.92 1.25
C ASP A 510 25.58 9.87 0.16
N PHE A 511 24.44 9.34 -0.31
CA PHE A 511 24.38 8.33 -1.37
C PHE A 511 24.58 8.92 -2.77
N ASP A 512 24.63 10.25 -2.92
CA ASP A 512 24.86 10.90 -4.22
C ASP A 512 26.36 11.08 -4.53
N THR A 513 27.26 10.51 -3.71
CA THR A 513 28.71 10.52 -3.93
C THR A 513 29.18 9.35 -4.80
N ASP A 514 30.30 9.52 -5.53
CA ASP A 514 30.91 8.45 -6.34
C ASP A 514 31.48 7.27 -5.50
N LYS A 515 31.37 7.33 -4.16
CA LYS A 515 31.86 6.30 -3.24
C LYS A 515 30.75 5.30 -2.91
N ASN A 516 31.04 4.02 -3.06
CA ASN A 516 30.14 2.96 -2.58
C ASN A 516 30.09 2.96 -1.04
N ILE A 517 28.89 2.77 -0.49
CA ILE A 517 28.62 2.82 0.95
C ILE A 517 28.24 1.41 1.40
N HIS A 518 29.11 0.80 2.21
CA HIS A 518 28.86 -0.47 2.88
C HIS A 518 28.65 -0.18 4.36
N ALA A 519 27.40 0.03 4.80
CA ALA A 519 27.14 0.58 6.13
C ALA A 519 26.09 -0.17 6.95
N ILE A 520 26.32 -0.29 8.25
CA ILE A 520 25.29 -0.63 9.23
C ILE A 520 24.83 0.67 9.89
N VAL A 521 23.59 1.04 9.61
CA VAL A 521 22.97 2.30 10.02
C VAL A 521 22.16 2.06 11.28
N ILE A 522 22.55 2.72 12.37
CA ILE A 522 21.89 2.66 13.68
C ILE A 522 21.18 3.97 13.91
N GLY A 523 19.88 3.97 14.21
CA GLY A 523 19.22 5.25 14.47
C GLY A 523 17.76 5.20 14.86
N GLY A 524 17.24 6.39 15.15
CA GLY A 524 15.93 6.59 15.78
C GLY A 524 14.87 7.13 14.82
N ASN A 525 14.29 8.28 15.15
CA ASN A 525 13.16 8.85 14.40
C ASN A 525 13.52 9.38 13.00
N VAL A 526 14.77 9.73 12.73
CA VAL A 526 15.19 10.21 11.40
C VAL A 526 15.17 9.10 10.36
N LEU A 527 15.56 7.88 10.75
CA LEU A 527 15.49 6.69 9.89
C LEU A 527 14.05 6.22 9.63
N ALA A 528 13.13 6.54 10.55
CA ALA A 528 11.72 6.23 10.41
C ALA A 528 11.02 7.12 9.36
N ARG A 529 11.51 8.33 9.05
CA ARG A 529 10.83 9.28 8.16
C ARG A 529 11.78 10.05 7.23
N GLY A 530 11.68 9.79 5.94
CA GLY A 530 12.16 10.66 4.87
C GLY A 530 13.60 10.46 4.41
N LEU A 531 14.42 9.65 5.11
CA LEU A 531 15.72 9.23 4.58
C LEU A 531 15.54 7.95 3.74
N THR A 532 16.02 7.96 2.50
CA THR A 532 16.11 6.76 1.66
C THR A 532 17.47 6.12 1.93
N ILE A 533 17.50 4.91 2.47
CA ILE A 533 18.74 4.12 2.64
C ILE A 533 18.90 3.28 1.37
N GLU A 534 19.81 3.67 0.50
CA GLU A 534 20.08 2.92 -0.73
C GLU A 534 20.80 1.60 -0.42
N GLY A 535 20.45 0.54 -1.15
CA GLY A 535 21.08 -0.77 -0.95
C GLY A 535 20.67 -1.51 0.33
N LEU A 536 19.54 -1.16 0.97
CA LEU A 536 19.09 -1.83 2.18
C LEU A 536 18.75 -3.31 1.93
N ILE A 537 19.55 -4.21 2.52
CA ILE A 537 19.43 -5.67 2.36
C ILE A 537 18.98 -6.36 3.66
N CYS A 538 19.50 -5.94 4.80
CA CYS A 538 19.14 -6.52 6.10
C CYS A 538 18.51 -5.47 7.01
N SER A 539 17.55 -5.88 7.85
CA SER A 539 16.92 -4.98 8.83
C SER A 539 16.73 -5.70 10.16
N PHE A 540 17.31 -5.18 11.23
CA PHE A 540 17.04 -5.59 12.60
C PHE A 540 16.12 -4.56 13.25
N PHE A 541 14.85 -4.91 13.43
CA PHE A 541 13.76 -3.98 13.69
C PHE A 541 12.86 -4.50 14.82
N ILE A 542 13.15 -4.07 16.05
CA ILE A 542 12.37 -4.47 17.24
C ILE A 542 11.60 -3.30 17.88
N ARG A 543 11.79 -2.08 17.37
CA ARG A 543 11.04 -0.92 17.83
C ARG A 543 9.57 -1.01 17.38
N SER A 544 8.66 -0.95 18.35
CA SER A 544 7.23 -0.84 18.09
C SER A 544 6.74 0.61 17.94
N SER A 545 5.62 0.76 17.22
CA SER A 545 4.84 1.99 17.10
C SER A 545 3.36 1.64 17.23
N THR A 546 2.61 2.46 17.95
CA THR A 546 1.15 2.30 18.10
C THR A 546 0.35 3.06 17.02
N GLN A 547 0.99 3.50 15.93
CA GLN A 547 0.36 4.30 14.87
C GLN A 547 0.54 3.64 13.50
N TYR A 548 -0.53 3.53 12.70
CA TYR A 548 -0.49 2.89 11.36
C TYR A 548 0.46 3.61 10.43
N ASP A 549 0.30 4.92 10.29
CA ASP A 549 1.12 5.77 9.43
C ASP A 549 2.61 5.59 9.72
N THR A 550 2.97 5.63 11.00
CA THR A 550 4.33 5.52 11.47
C THR A 550 4.89 4.13 11.23
N LEU A 551 4.11 3.06 11.50
CA LEU A 551 4.58 1.69 11.33
C LEU A 551 4.82 1.36 9.84
N MET A 552 3.90 1.75 8.95
CA MET A 552 4.09 1.58 7.50
C MET A 552 5.27 2.39 6.96
N GLN A 553 5.45 3.63 7.43
CA GLN A 553 6.59 4.48 7.04
C GLN A 553 7.95 3.94 7.54
N MET A 554 7.95 3.16 8.62
CA MET A 554 9.16 2.54 9.17
C MET A 554 9.63 1.32 8.36
N GLY A 555 8.77 0.71 7.55
CA GLY A 555 9.10 -0.41 6.68
C GLY A 555 10.01 -0.02 5.52
N ARG A 556 11.27 0.32 5.80
CA ARG A 556 12.25 0.77 4.79
C ARG A 556 12.75 -0.34 3.88
N TRP A 557 12.44 -1.59 4.23
CA TRP A 557 12.76 -2.78 3.47
C TRP A 557 11.84 -2.99 2.26
N PHE A 558 10.85 -2.13 2.03
CA PHE A 558 10.06 -2.18 0.80
C PHE A 558 10.82 -1.56 -0.39
N GLY A 559 10.49 -1.95 -1.62
CA GLY A 559 11.08 -1.39 -2.84
C GLY A 559 11.99 -2.33 -3.63
N TYR A 560 12.38 -1.92 -4.83
CA TYR A 560 13.01 -2.78 -5.85
C TYR A 560 14.38 -3.36 -5.44
N ARG A 561 14.61 -4.65 -5.70
CA ARG A 561 15.88 -5.37 -5.41
C ARG A 561 16.45 -6.11 -6.62
N LYS A 562 16.60 -5.40 -7.74
CA LYS A 562 17.02 -5.99 -9.03
C LYS A 562 18.33 -6.80 -8.89
N GLY A 563 18.27 -8.10 -9.20
CA GLY A 563 19.41 -9.02 -9.15
C GLY A 563 19.74 -9.60 -7.76
N TYR A 564 18.99 -9.23 -6.71
CA TYR A 564 19.22 -9.77 -5.37
C TYR A 564 17.97 -9.92 -4.50
N GLU A 565 16.80 -10.14 -5.10
CA GLU A 565 15.54 -10.35 -4.37
C GLU A 565 15.53 -11.55 -3.41
N ASP A 566 16.47 -12.50 -3.52
CA ASP A 566 16.61 -13.68 -2.67
C ASP A 566 17.32 -13.42 -1.33
N LEU A 567 18.12 -12.36 -1.26
CA LEU A 567 18.99 -12.05 -0.12
C LEU A 567 18.32 -11.32 1.06
N PRO A 568 17.31 -10.45 0.91
CA PRO A 568 16.83 -9.63 2.02
C PRO A 568 16.35 -10.45 3.22
N ARG A 569 16.67 -10.01 4.43
CA ARG A 569 16.18 -10.60 5.69
C ARG A 569 15.82 -9.54 6.71
N ILE A 570 14.77 -9.80 7.48
CA ILE A 570 14.24 -8.86 8.47
C ILE A 570 14.08 -9.59 9.80
N TRP A 571 14.82 -9.14 10.82
CA TRP A 571 14.66 -9.58 12.20
C TRP A 571 13.67 -8.64 12.88
N MET A 572 12.58 -9.18 13.42
CA MET A 572 11.59 -8.40 14.15
C MET A 572 10.86 -9.23 15.21
N THR A 573 10.09 -8.58 16.06
CA THR A 573 9.27 -9.25 17.06
C THR A 573 8.01 -9.84 16.44
N PHE A 574 7.40 -10.82 17.11
CA PHE A 574 6.12 -11.41 16.68
C PHE A 574 5.00 -10.35 16.58
N ASP A 575 4.90 -9.45 17.55
CA ASP A 575 3.88 -8.40 17.56
C ASP A 575 4.03 -7.44 16.37
N LEU A 576 5.28 -7.14 15.97
CA LEU A 576 5.54 -6.31 14.80
C LEU A 576 5.12 -6.99 13.52
N GLU A 577 5.48 -8.27 13.35
CA GLU A 577 5.04 -9.09 12.21
C GLU A 577 3.52 -9.13 12.11
N TYR A 578 2.84 -9.36 13.24
CA TYR A 578 1.37 -9.39 13.31
C TYR A 578 0.75 -8.04 12.94
N ASN A 579 1.27 -6.94 13.50
CA ASN A 579 0.79 -5.60 13.18
C ASN A 579 1.00 -5.24 11.69
N PHE A 580 2.12 -5.63 11.07
CA PHE A 580 2.31 -5.42 9.64
C PHE A 580 1.32 -6.22 8.80
N ARG A 581 0.99 -7.46 9.19
CA ARG A 581 -0.04 -8.27 8.51
C ARG A 581 -1.41 -7.60 8.56
N ASP A 582 -1.82 -7.11 9.73
CA ASP A 582 -3.08 -6.37 9.85
C ASP A 582 -3.09 -5.08 9.00
N LEU A 583 -1.96 -4.37 8.93
CA LEU A 583 -1.84 -3.16 8.12
C LEU A 583 -1.90 -3.41 6.61
N VAL A 584 -1.41 -4.55 6.13
CA VAL A 584 -1.59 -4.97 4.73
C VAL A 584 -3.09 -5.11 4.41
N ASN A 585 -3.86 -5.71 5.33
CA ASN A 585 -5.31 -5.85 5.16
C ASN A 585 -6.01 -4.49 5.16
N VAL A 586 -5.61 -3.57 6.04
CA VAL A 586 -6.11 -2.19 6.07
C VAL A 586 -5.84 -1.47 4.75
N GLU A 587 -4.61 -1.54 4.22
CA GLU A 587 -4.24 -0.91 2.96
C GLU A 587 -5.06 -1.48 1.79
N ASN A 588 -5.18 -2.81 1.71
CA ASN A 588 -5.98 -3.49 0.69
C ASN A 588 -7.43 -3.01 0.69
N LEU A 589 -8.03 -2.85 1.87
CA LEU A 589 -9.40 -2.38 2.01
C LEU A 589 -9.57 -0.93 1.55
N ILE A 590 -8.67 -0.03 1.95
CA ILE A 590 -8.69 1.37 1.50
C ILE A 590 -8.58 1.43 -0.03
N ARG A 591 -7.71 0.63 -0.64
CA ARG A 591 -7.57 0.57 -2.10
C ARG A 591 -8.81 -0.01 -2.79
N SER A 592 -9.48 -0.98 -2.17
CA SER A 592 -10.78 -1.50 -2.64
C SER A 592 -11.84 -0.40 -2.63
N ASP A 593 -12.01 0.30 -1.49
CA ASP A 593 -12.97 1.40 -1.36
C ASP A 593 -12.71 2.49 -2.43
N ILE A 594 -11.44 2.82 -2.71
CA ILE A 594 -11.06 3.77 -3.77
C ILE A 594 -11.45 3.23 -5.16
N SER A 595 -11.23 1.93 -5.42
CA SER A 595 -11.57 1.31 -6.70
C SER A 595 -13.07 1.28 -6.93
N ASP A 596 -13.85 0.94 -5.91
CA ASP A 596 -15.30 0.85 -5.98
C ASP A 596 -15.92 2.24 -6.19
N MET A 597 -15.47 3.23 -5.42
CA MET A 597 -15.81 4.65 -5.63
C MET A 597 -15.51 5.10 -7.07
N GLY A 598 -14.39 4.67 -7.64
CA GLY A 598 -14.02 4.98 -9.02
C GLY A 598 -14.85 4.26 -10.08
N LYS A 599 -15.36 3.05 -9.82
CA LYS A 599 -16.29 2.34 -10.73
C LYS A 599 -17.65 3.03 -10.78
N GLU A 600 -18.09 3.55 -9.63
CA GLU A 600 -19.34 4.28 -9.49
C GLU A 600 -19.26 5.73 -9.98
N GLY A 601 -18.03 6.25 -10.19
CA GLY A 601 -17.80 7.63 -10.62
C GLY A 601 -18.15 8.67 -9.55
N LEU A 602 -18.05 8.27 -8.28
CA LEU A 602 -18.26 9.11 -7.11
C LEU A 602 -16.95 9.79 -6.70
N THR A 603 -17.03 11.01 -6.20
CA THR A 603 -15.91 11.77 -5.62
C THR A 603 -15.79 11.56 -4.12
N PRO A 604 -14.63 11.85 -3.49
CA PRO A 604 -14.49 11.80 -2.03
C PRO A 604 -15.43 12.77 -1.29
N GLN A 605 -15.86 13.85 -1.96
CA GLN A 605 -16.90 14.74 -1.43
C GLN A 605 -18.29 14.07 -1.37
N GLU A 606 -18.57 13.12 -2.26
CA GLU A 606 -19.84 12.37 -2.31
C GLU A 606 -19.80 11.09 -1.43
N MET A 607 -18.64 10.45 -1.32
CA MET A 607 -18.45 9.21 -0.56
C MET A 607 -17.15 9.23 0.25
N SER A 608 -17.24 9.03 1.57
CA SER A 608 -16.07 8.99 2.44
C SER A 608 -15.47 7.57 2.50
N ILE A 609 -14.15 7.51 2.39
CA ILE A 609 -13.38 6.28 2.59
C ILE A 609 -13.35 5.94 4.09
N ARG A 610 -13.49 4.65 4.40
CA ARG A 610 -13.51 4.15 5.78
C ARG A 610 -12.16 3.52 6.13
N VAL A 611 -11.74 3.68 7.38
CA VAL A 611 -10.51 3.09 7.90
C VAL A 611 -10.84 2.11 9.02
N PRO A 612 -10.44 0.83 8.94
CA PRO A 612 -10.62 -0.14 10.02
C PRO A 612 -10.00 0.32 11.33
N LEU A 613 -10.68 0.00 12.44
CA LEU A 613 -10.13 0.18 13.78
C LEU A 613 -9.57 -1.15 14.30
N LEU A 614 -8.24 -1.27 14.31
CA LEU A 614 -7.50 -2.39 14.90
C LEU A 614 -7.32 -2.21 16.41
N ALA A 615 -7.40 -3.29 17.16
CA ALA A 615 -7.12 -3.30 18.59
C ALA A 615 -5.64 -2.91 18.84
N ASN A 616 -5.37 -2.14 19.90
CA ASN A 616 -4.03 -1.73 20.35
C ASN A 616 -3.22 -0.81 19.41
N LEU A 617 -3.78 -0.40 18.27
CA LEU A 617 -3.15 0.51 17.33
C LEU A 617 -4.08 1.69 17.00
N ASN A 618 -3.50 2.87 16.82
CA ASN A 618 -4.18 4.08 16.39
C ASN A 618 -3.94 4.31 14.89
N ILE A 619 -4.93 4.86 14.20
CA ILE A 619 -4.84 5.16 12.76
C ILE A 619 -3.71 6.18 12.47
N THR A 620 -3.66 7.26 13.24
CA THR A 620 -2.62 8.29 13.15
C THR A 620 -2.51 9.00 14.50
N ALA A 621 -1.63 9.98 14.61
CA ALA A 621 -1.48 10.80 15.82
C ALA A 621 -2.80 11.52 16.15
N ARG A 622 -3.25 11.41 17.41
CA ARG A 622 -4.54 11.96 17.87
C ARG A 622 -4.76 13.44 17.56
N ASN A 623 -3.68 14.23 17.57
CA ASN A 623 -3.73 15.67 17.28
C ASN A 623 -4.04 16.01 15.82
N LYS A 624 -3.92 15.05 14.89
CA LYS A 624 -4.30 15.21 13.48
C LYS A 624 -5.79 14.92 13.22
N LEU A 625 -6.50 14.32 14.18
CA LEU A 625 -7.90 13.92 14.02
C LEU A 625 -8.82 14.89 14.77
N ASN A 626 -9.96 15.22 14.16
CA ASN A 626 -11.05 15.92 14.83
C ASN A 626 -12.20 14.94 15.06
N MET A 627 -12.26 14.34 16.25
CA MET A 627 -13.25 13.31 16.56
C MET A 627 -14.70 13.78 16.46
N ASN A 628 -14.98 15.08 16.56
CA ASN A 628 -16.34 15.63 16.42
C ASN A 628 -16.85 15.62 14.97
N LYS A 629 -15.97 15.34 14.00
CA LYS A 629 -16.29 15.25 12.57
C LYS A 629 -16.13 13.83 12.03
N LEU A 630 -15.89 12.87 12.92
CA LEU A 630 -15.68 11.48 12.58
C LEU A 630 -16.76 10.64 13.25
N SER A 631 -17.39 9.78 12.47
CA SER A 631 -18.31 8.78 13.00
C SER A 631 -17.61 7.42 13.06
N VAL A 632 -17.81 6.73 14.18
CA VAL A 632 -17.58 5.30 14.23
C VAL A 632 -18.78 4.65 13.58
N CYS A 633 -18.60 4.09 12.39
CA CYS A 633 -19.62 3.24 11.82
C CYS A 633 -19.38 1.82 12.31
N VAL A 634 -20.42 1.22 12.90
CA VAL A 634 -20.49 -0.24 12.98
C VAL A 634 -20.71 -0.68 11.55
N GLY A 635 -19.69 -1.29 10.99
CA GLY A 635 -19.75 -1.71 9.62
C GLY A 635 -20.42 -3.07 9.51
N SER A 636 -21.10 -3.27 8.40
CA SER A 636 -21.89 -4.48 8.18
C SER A 636 -20.99 -5.67 7.91
N LEU A 637 -21.23 -6.87 8.45
CA LEU A 637 -20.38 -8.03 8.13
C LEU A 637 -20.54 -8.52 6.68
N TYR A 638 -21.51 -8.00 5.92
CA TYR A 638 -21.67 -8.30 4.50
C TYR A 638 -20.39 -8.08 3.69
N GLY A 639 -20.18 -8.93 2.68
CA GLY A 639 -18.99 -8.93 1.83
C GLY A 639 -17.70 -9.39 2.53
N THR A 640 -17.76 -9.75 3.82
CA THR A 640 -16.60 -10.25 4.57
C THR A 640 -16.67 -11.76 4.77
N TYR A 641 -15.52 -12.35 5.07
CA TYR A 641 -15.46 -13.66 5.68
C TYR A 641 -14.65 -13.58 6.98
N LYS A 642 -14.97 -14.46 7.91
CA LYS A 642 -14.30 -14.58 9.20
C LYS A 642 -13.94 -16.04 9.44
N GLN A 643 -12.83 -16.27 10.12
CA GLN A 643 -12.35 -17.63 10.39
C GLN A 643 -11.59 -17.66 11.69
N THR A 644 -11.67 -18.79 12.39
CA THR A 644 -10.86 -19.02 13.59
C THR A 644 -9.45 -19.46 13.21
N ILE A 645 -8.44 -18.65 13.50
CA ILE A 645 -7.03 -19.00 13.29
C ILE A 645 -6.27 -19.24 14.59
N ALA A 646 -6.86 -18.88 15.73
CA ALA A 646 -6.30 -19.06 17.06
C ALA A 646 -7.22 -19.83 18.01
N PHE A 647 -6.66 -20.77 18.75
CA PHE A 647 -7.36 -21.63 19.69
C PHE A 647 -6.65 -21.64 21.06
N PRO A 648 -7.40 -21.57 22.18
CA PRO A 648 -6.83 -21.78 23.50
C PRO A 648 -6.43 -23.26 23.67
N THR A 649 -5.54 -23.54 24.62
CA THR A 649 -5.12 -24.92 24.92
C THR A 649 -6.08 -25.64 25.85
N ASP A 650 -7.07 -24.96 26.44
CA ASP A 650 -8.04 -25.53 27.38
C ASP A 650 -8.97 -26.58 26.75
N LYS A 651 -8.91 -27.83 27.24
CA LYS A 651 -9.75 -28.96 26.81
C LYS A 651 -11.24 -28.72 27.09
N ASN A 652 -11.59 -28.04 28.18
CA ASN A 652 -12.99 -27.78 28.53
C ASN A 652 -13.64 -26.79 27.58
N PHE A 653 -12.87 -25.79 27.12
CA PHE A 653 -13.27 -24.89 26.05
C PHE A 653 -13.66 -25.66 24.78
N HIS A 654 -12.81 -26.59 24.33
CA HIS A 654 -13.08 -27.38 23.11
C HIS A 654 -14.25 -28.34 23.27
N LYS A 655 -14.41 -28.99 24.43
CA LYS A 655 -15.58 -29.84 24.73
C LYS A 655 -16.90 -29.06 24.71
N SER A 656 -16.90 -27.84 25.26
CA SER A 656 -18.06 -26.94 25.22
C SER A 656 -18.43 -26.61 23.78
N ASN A 657 -17.43 -26.29 22.94
CA ASN A 657 -17.64 -25.95 21.54
C ASN A 657 -18.11 -27.15 20.71
N PHE A 658 -17.60 -28.36 20.97
CA PHE A 658 -18.10 -29.59 20.35
C PHE A 658 -19.61 -29.79 20.61
N SER A 659 -20.03 -29.60 21.86
CA SER A 659 -21.45 -29.71 22.24
C SER A 659 -22.32 -28.66 21.52
N CYS A 660 -21.78 -27.46 21.26
CA CYS A 660 -22.49 -26.43 20.50
C CYS A 660 -22.68 -26.83 19.02
N ILE A 661 -21.66 -27.42 18.40
CA ILE A 661 -21.72 -27.90 17.00
C ILE A 661 -22.69 -29.06 16.87
N GLU A 662 -22.66 -30.03 17.80
CA GLU A 662 -23.61 -31.14 17.82
C GLU A 662 -25.05 -30.63 17.92
N ASN A 663 -25.30 -29.66 18.80
CA ASN A 663 -26.61 -29.02 18.92
C ASN A 663 -27.03 -28.27 17.65
N LEU A 664 -26.11 -27.60 16.96
CA LEU A 664 -26.38 -26.94 15.68
C LEU A 664 -26.80 -27.97 14.62
N ILE A 665 -26.03 -29.03 14.41
CA ILE A 665 -26.30 -30.06 13.40
C ILE A 665 -27.64 -30.76 13.68
N ASN A 666 -27.89 -31.13 14.94
CA ASN A 666 -29.08 -31.87 15.33
C ASN A 666 -30.38 -31.06 15.17
N ASN A 667 -30.30 -29.72 15.33
CA ASN A 667 -31.46 -28.84 15.28
C ASN A 667 -31.65 -28.16 13.91
N SER A 668 -30.60 -27.88 13.15
CA SER A 668 -30.70 -27.13 11.87
C SER A 668 -31.60 -27.82 10.85
N THR A 669 -31.64 -29.15 10.84
CA THR A 669 -32.55 -29.95 9.99
C THR A 669 -34.04 -29.69 10.25
N LYS A 670 -34.41 -29.10 11.39
CA LYS A 670 -35.80 -28.70 11.69
C LYS A 670 -36.17 -27.33 11.09
N TYR A 671 -35.18 -26.56 10.66
CA TYR A 671 -35.30 -25.18 10.18
C TYR A 671 -35.04 -25.08 8.66
N THR A 672 -35.10 -26.18 7.94
CA THR A 672 -35.07 -26.24 6.47
C THR A 672 -35.92 -27.42 6.01
N LYS A 673 -36.24 -27.45 4.71
CA LYS A 673 -36.89 -28.61 4.06
C LYS A 673 -35.88 -29.68 3.63
N ASP A 674 -34.60 -29.33 3.59
CA ASP A 674 -33.53 -30.21 3.17
C ASP A 674 -32.92 -31.00 4.33
N ASN A 675 -32.23 -32.09 3.99
CA ASN A 675 -31.35 -32.80 4.92
C ASN A 675 -29.90 -32.58 4.49
N PHE A 676 -28.95 -32.88 5.39
CA PHE A 676 -27.54 -32.81 5.04
C PHE A 676 -27.25 -33.75 3.87
N GLN A 677 -26.72 -33.20 2.78
CA GLN A 677 -26.27 -33.95 1.62
C GLN A 677 -24.76 -34.08 1.67
N LYS A 678 -24.25 -35.27 1.34
CA LYS A 678 -22.81 -35.51 1.24
C LYS A 678 -22.33 -35.04 -0.13
N THR A 679 -21.43 -34.06 -0.14
CA THR A 679 -20.80 -33.50 -1.35
C THR A 679 -19.30 -33.72 -1.24
N ASP A 680 -18.74 -34.57 -2.09
CA ASP A 680 -17.37 -35.09 -1.91
C ASP A 680 -17.18 -35.71 -0.50
N ASN A 681 -16.40 -35.04 0.37
CA ASN A 681 -16.14 -35.43 1.76
C ASN A 681 -16.66 -34.42 2.77
N SER A 682 -17.49 -33.50 2.30
CA SER A 682 -18.15 -32.50 3.13
C SER A 682 -19.64 -32.83 3.21
N TYR A 683 -20.30 -32.29 4.23
CA TYR A 683 -21.75 -32.32 4.34
C TYR A 683 -22.31 -30.92 4.20
N VAL A 684 -23.35 -30.74 3.41
CA VAL A 684 -23.97 -29.44 3.17
C VAL A 684 -25.46 -29.49 3.50
N LEU A 685 -25.94 -28.48 4.20
CA LEU A 685 -27.35 -28.22 4.44
C LEU A 685 -27.68 -26.83 3.89
N LYS A 686 -28.68 -26.75 3.01
CA LYS A 686 -29.07 -25.50 2.33
C LYS A 686 -30.33 -24.89 2.94
N ASP A 687 -30.47 -23.57 2.74
CA ASP A 687 -31.66 -22.78 3.06
C ASP A 687 -32.18 -22.97 4.51
N VAL A 688 -31.25 -22.99 5.48
CA VAL A 688 -31.54 -23.06 6.92
C VAL A 688 -31.95 -21.69 7.42
N GLU A 689 -33.14 -21.58 8.02
CA GLU A 689 -33.55 -20.33 8.68
C GLU A 689 -32.57 -19.95 9.79
N TYR A 690 -32.34 -18.64 10.00
CA TYR A 690 -31.31 -18.11 10.90
C TYR A 690 -31.37 -18.49 12.41
N PRO A 691 -32.51 -18.85 13.05
CA PRO A 691 -32.54 -19.06 14.51
C PRO A 691 -31.52 -20.07 15.10
N PRO A 692 -31.31 -21.28 14.52
CA PRO A 692 -30.26 -22.19 14.96
C PRO A 692 -28.84 -21.62 14.79
N ILE A 693 -28.60 -20.80 13.76
CA ILE A 693 -27.32 -20.13 13.50
C ILE A 693 -27.04 -19.09 14.59
N LEU A 694 -28.05 -18.28 14.91
CA LEU A 694 -27.94 -17.27 15.96
C LEU A 694 -27.65 -17.90 17.33
N LYS A 695 -28.38 -18.97 17.67
CA LYS A 695 -28.16 -19.72 18.91
C LYS A 695 -26.74 -20.30 18.98
N PHE A 696 -26.21 -20.76 17.84
CA PHE A 696 -24.85 -21.25 17.75
C PHE A 696 -23.83 -20.15 18.08
N PHE A 697 -23.91 -18.97 17.45
CA PHE A 697 -22.97 -17.88 17.73
C PHE A 697 -23.03 -17.37 19.18
N ARG A 698 -24.22 -17.34 19.80
CA ARG A 698 -24.37 -16.98 21.23
C ARG A 698 -23.73 -18.00 22.19
N SER A 699 -23.64 -19.26 21.79
CA SER A 699 -23.21 -20.36 22.67
C SER A 699 -21.76 -20.79 22.42
N PHE A 700 -21.29 -20.65 21.18
CA PHE A 700 -19.95 -21.04 20.77
C PHE A 700 -18.92 -20.03 21.30
N LYS A 701 -17.85 -20.52 21.92
CA LYS A 701 -16.80 -19.65 22.48
C LYS A 701 -15.73 -19.38 21.44
N PHE A 702 -15.43 -18.11 21.20
CA PHE A 702 -14.36 -17.65 20.30
C PHE A 702 -13.20 -17.03 21.08
N ASN A 703 -11.97 -17.26 20.62
CA ASN A 703 -10.79 -16.62 21.16
C ASN A 703 -10.55 -15.20 20.58
N GLU A 704 -11.08 -14.92 19.39
CA GLU A 704 -10.93 -13.63 18.69
C GLU A 704 -12.15 -12.73 18.97
N GLU A 705 -11.92 -11.48 19.38
CA GLU A 705 -12.99 -10.54 19.73
C GLU A 705 -13.92 -10.23 18.55
N THR A 706 -13.39 -10.24 17.33
CA THR A 706 -14.11 -9.96 16.07
C THR A 706 -15.07 -11.06 15.62
N LEU A 707 -15.03 -12.22 16.26
CA LEU A 707 -16.00 -13.30 16.06
C LEU A 707 -17.09 -13.31 17.15
N GLN A 708 -16.88 -12.58 18.24
CA GLN A 708 -17.77 -12.59 19.41
C GLN A 708 -19.02 -11.73 19.24
N LYS A 709 -19.12 -10.86 18.21
CA LYS A 709 -20.30 -9.98 18.00
C LYS A 709 -21.09 -10.31 16.73
N ILE A 710 -20.83 -11.48 16.12
CA ILE A 710 -21.60 -11.94 14.95
C ILE A 710 -23.07 -12.15 15.30
N ASP A 711 -23.36 -12.64 16.51
CA ASP A 711 -24.73 -12.80 17.01
C ASP A 711 -25.50 -11.47 17.03
N GLN A 712 -24.89 -10.41 17.58
CA GLN A 712 -25.46 -9.06 17.61
C GLN A 712 -25.71 -8.53 16.19
N PHE A 713 -24.78 -8.78 15.26
CA PHE A 713 -24.95 -8.37 13.86
C PHE A 713 -26.12 -9.09 13.20
N ILE A 714 -26.22 -10.41 13.34
CA ILE A 714 -27.33 -11.18 12.76
C ILE A 714 -28.67 -10.71 13.33
N GLU A 715 -28.75 -10.45 14.63
CA GLU A 715 -29.99 -9.94 15.26
C GLU A 715 -30.42 -8.59 14.72
N ASN A 716 -29.50 -7.63 14.62
CA ASN A 716 -29.84 -6.27 14.18
C ASN A 716 -30.29 -6.22 12.72
N GLU A 717 -29.73 -7.08 11.86
CA GLU A 717 -29.93 -7.02 10.42
C GLU A 717 -31.12 -7.86 9.95
N VAL A 718 -31.44 -8.97 10.62
CA VAL A 718 -32.55 -9.84 10.19
C VAL A 718 -33.91 -9.14 10.31
N ASP A 719 -34.02 -8.13 11.18
CA ASP A 719 -35.23 -7.31 11.35
C ASP A 719 -35.42 -6.27 10.22
N GLU A 720 -34.49 -6.12 9.27
CA GLU A 720 -34.65 -5.25 8.10
C GLU A 720 -35.32 -6.01 6.93
N ASP A 721 -36.34 -5.39 6.29
CA ASP A 721 -37.16 -5.97 5.19
C ASP A 721 -36.35 -6.40 3.94
N SER A 722 -35.07 -6.02 3.84
CA SER A 722 -34.17 -6.32 2.70
C SER A 722 -33.00 -7.24 3.04
N SER A 723 -32.99 -7.84 4.24
CA SER A 723 -31.82 -8.58 4.73
C SER A 723 -31.63 -9.95 4.05
N SER A 724 -30.38 -10.24 3.68
CA SER A 724 -30.00 -11.52 3.06
C SER A 724 -29.65 -12.61 4.09
N LEU A 725 -29.74 -12.29 5.39
CA LEU A 725 -29.33 -13.17 6.50
C LEU A 725 -30.45 -14.08 7.02
N GLY A 726 -31.67 -13.97 6.49
CA GLY A 726 -32.77 -14.83 6.93
C GLY A 726 -32.51 -16.32 6.70
N LYS A 727 -31.79 -16.68 5.63
CA LYS A 727 -31.46 -18.07 5.28
C LYS A 727 -29.97 -18.29 5.07
N TRP A 728 -29.46 -19.38 5.60
CA TRP A 728 -28.05 -19.75 5.63
C TRP A 728 -27.82 -21.12 5.01
N ASN A 729 -26.65 -21.28 4.39
CA ASN A 729 -26.12 -22.61 4.08
C ASN A 729 -25.10 -22.99 5.16
N ILE A 730 -25.05 -24.27 5.52
CA ILE A 730 -24.10 -24.82 6.47
C ILE A 730 -23.26 -25.88 5.77
N GLY A 731 -21.93 -25.74 5.80
CA GLY A 731 -20.98 -26.73 5.31
C GLY A 731 -20.14 -27.32 6.44
N ILE A 732 -20.14 -28.63 6.60
CA ILE A 732 -19.19 -29.36 7.45
C ILE A 732 -18.07 -29.85 6.54
N ILE A 733 -16.90 -29.21 6.61
CA ILE A 733 -15.81 -29.42 5.66
C ILE A 733 -14.95 -30.62 6.06
N GLY A 734 -14.88 -31.62 5.18
CA GLY A 734 -13.97 -32.76 5.34
C GLY A 734 -12.96 -32.89 4.20
N SER A 735 -11.86 -33.60 4.46
CA SER A 735 -10.75 -33.77 3.50
C SER A 735 -10.77 -35.13 2.81
N LYS A 736 -10.44 -35.17 1.50
CA LYS A 736 -10.14 -36.40 0.72
C LYS A 736 -8.96 -37.20 1.26
N THR A 737 -8.01 -36.53 1.89
CA THR A 737 -6.81 -37.14 2.47
C THR A 737 -6.96 -37.37 3.98
N SER A 738 -8.20 -37.37 4.49
CA SER A 738 -8.42 -37.57 5.91
C SER A 738 -8.07 -38.99 6.31
N ASN A 739 -7.23 -39.13 7.34
CA ASN A 739 -6.90 -40.41 7.95
C ASN A 739 -7.76 -40.70 9.20
N ARG A 740 -8.75 -39.83 9.48
CA ARG A 740 -9.59 -39.91 10.69
C ARG A 740 -10.96 -39.32 10.42
N GLU A 741 -11.98 -40.13 10.64
CA GLU A 741 -13.38 -39.72 10.60
C GLU A 741 -13.93 -39.64 12.02
N ILE A 742 -14.85 -38.71 12.25
CA ILE A 742 -15.50 -38.51 13.54
C ILE A 742 -17.02 -38.42 13.36
N LYS A 743 -17.74 -38.81 14.41
CA LYS A 743 -19.19 -38.63 14.51
C LYS A 743 -19.48 -37.27 15.14
N ILE A 744 -20.39 -36.50 14.54
CA ILE A 744 -20.83 -35.20 15.06
C ILE A 744 -22.36 -35.14 15.00
N GLY A 745 -23.02 -35.31 16.14
CA GLY A 745 -24.47 -35.40 16.21
C GLY A 745 -25.03 -36.51 15.33
N LYS A 746 -25.92 -36.13 14.40
CA LYS A 746 -26.53 -37.04 13.41
C LYS A 746 -25.65 -37.37 12.20
N LEU A 747 -24.48 -36.74 12.05
CA LEU A 747 -23.57 -37.01 10.94
C LEU A 747 -22.54 -38.06 11.37
N ASP A 748 -22.57 -39.19 10.67
CA ASP A 748 -21.56 -40.23 10.76
C ASP A 748 -20.46 -39.99 9.70
N ASP A 749 -19.27 -40.51 9.95
CA ASP A 749 -18.14 -40.53 8.99
C ASP A 749 -17.73 -39.13 8.47
N VAL A 750 -17.63 -38.13 9.36
CA VAL A 750 -17.15 -36.79 9.00
C VAL A 750 -15.63 -36.78 8.94
N GLY A 751 -15.07 -36.63 7.76
CA GLY A 751 -13.62 -36.51 7.57
C GLY A 751 -13.04 -35.27 8.25
N THR A 752 -11.89 -35.41 8.90
CA THR A 752 -11.16 -34.31 9.53
C THR A 752 -10.18 -33.63 8.58
N VAL A 753 -9.95 -32.31 8.75
CA VAL A 753 -8.96 -31.52 7.99
C VAL A 753 -7.61 -31.48 8.70
N ASN A 754 -6.52 -31.47 7.93
CA ASN A 754 -5.18 -31.32 8.47
C ASN A 754 -4.81 -29.83 8.61
N ARG A 755 -4.49 -29.37 9.83
CA ARG A 755 -3.98 -28.01 10.09
C ARG A 755 -2.81 -28.08 11.07
N SER A 756 -1.65 -27.57 10.67
CA SER A 756 -0.46 -27.53 11.51
C SER A 756 -0.36 -26.22 12.29
N LYS A 757 0.15 -26.29 13.53
CA LYS A 757 0.39 -25.14 14.40
C LYS A 757 1.59 -24.32 13.90
N GLN A 758 1.51 -23.00 14.03
CA GLN A 758 2.63 -22.11 13.76
C GLN A 758 3.65 -22.21 14.89
N PHE A 759 4.93 -22.36 14.53
CA PHE A 759 6.01 -22.25 15.50
C PHE A 759 6.25 -20.77 15.79
N ILE A 760 6.11 -20.34 17.05
CA ILE A 760 6.28 -18.95 17.48
C ILE A 760 7.45 -18.86 18.47
N ASP A 761 7.25 -19.35 19.69
CA ASP A 761 8.27 -19.49 20.73
C ASP A 761 7.84 -20.56 21.76
N THR A 762 8.76 -21.00 22.62
CA THR A 762 8.51 -22.11 23.56
C THR A 762 7.41 -21.81 24.58
N ALA A 763 7.26 -20.55 24.99
CA ALA A 763 6.28 -20.14 26.00
C ALA A 763 4.85 -20.07 25.41
N SER A 764 4.69 -19.45 24.24
CA SER A 764 3.41 -19.35 23.53
C SER A 764 2.96 -20.70 22.99
N LEU A 765 3.89 -21.59 22.61
CA LEU A 765 3.58 -22.97 22.25
C LEU A 765 2.86 -23.71 23.39
N LYS A 766 3.03 -23.32 24.66
CA LYS A 766 2.30 -23.93 25.79
C LYS A 766 0.89 -23.37 26.02
N ASN A 767 0.66 -22.12 25.62
CA ASN A 767 -0.54 -21.39 26.01
C ASN A 767 -1.54 -21.18 24.87
N LYS A 768 -1.14 -21.39 23.61
CA LYS A 768 -1.99 -21.12 22.45
C LYS A 768 -1.69 -22.06 21.29
N ILE A 769 -2.71 -22.44 20.53
CA ILE A 769 -2.60 -23.13 19.23
C ILE A 769 -2.98 -22.12 18.15
N SER A 770 -2.02 -21.67 17.34
CA SER A 770 -2.25 -20.74 16.23
C SER A 770 -2.01 -21.44 14.90
N ILE A 771 -2.85 -21.23 13.90
CA ILE A 771 -2.72 -21.74 12.53
C ILE A 771 -2.64 -20.57 11.54
N LYS A 772 -2.21 -20.81 10.29
CA LYS A 772 -2.11 -19.74 9.26
C LYS A 772 -3.48 -19.28 8.77
N ALA A 773 -4.30 -20.24 8.39
CA ALA A 773 -5.60 -20.02 7.79
C ALA A 773 -6.40 -21.30 8.00
N LEU A 774 -7.71 -21.14 8.15
CA LEU A 774 -8.65 -22.22 8.25
C LEU A 774 -9.32 -22.51 6.90
N MET A 775 -9.75 -21.47 6.18
CA MET A 775 -10.49 -21.59 4.92
C MET A 775 -9.59 -21.39 3.69
N PHE A 776 -9.92 -22.08 2.61
CA PHE A 776 -9.42 -21.84 1.26
C PHE A 776 -10.54 -21.33 0.35
N ALA A 777 -10.22 -20.67 -0.77
CA ALA A 777 -11.25 -20.17 -1.69
C ALA A 777 -12.15 -21.32 -2.21
N SER A 778 -11.56 -22.50 -2.41
CA SER A 778 -12.29 -23.71 -2.85
C SER A 778 -13.30 -24.27 -1.84
N ASP A 779 -13.20 -23.90 -0.56
CA ASP A 779 -14.17 -24.30 0.48
C ASP A 779 -15.51 -23.55 0.32
N LEU A 780 -15.50 -22.36 -0.29
CA LEU A 780 -16.72 -21.59 -0.58
C LEU A 780 -17.56 -22.24 -1.68
N LEU A 781 -16.95 -23.07 -2.52
CA LEU A 781 -17.64 -23.83 -3.56
C LEU A 781 -18.37 -25.07 -3.01
N VAL A 782 -18.41 -25.29 -1.69
CA VAL A 782 -18.98 -26.51 -1.13
C VAL A 782 -20.48 -26.66 -1.42
N ASP A 783 -21.19 -25.55 -1.58
CA ASP A 783 -22.64 -25.51 -1.79
C ASP A 783 -23.07 -25.19 -3.24
N VAL A 784 -22.12 -25.13 -4.18
CA VAL A 784 -22.35 -24.93 -5.62
C VAL A 784 -21.61 -25.99 -6.46
N ASP A 785 -21.93 -26.09 -7.75
CA ASP A 785 -21.27 -27.04 -8.64
C ASP A 785 -19.87 -26.56 -9.06
N ARG A 786 -18.84 -27.34 -8.73
CA ARG A 786 -17.43 -27.04 -9.04
C ARG A 786 -17.12 -27.10 -10.54
N GLN A 787 -17.82 -27.92 -11.32
CA GLN A 787 -17.61 -28.02 -12.77
C GLN A 787 -18.18 -26.79 -13.48
N GLU A 788 -19.31 -26.27 -13.01
CA GLU A 788 -19.87 -25.01 -13.54
C GLU A 788 -18.96 -23.83 -13.24
N TYR A 789 -18.42 -23.74 -12.02
CA TYR A 789 -17.43 -22.72 -11.65
C TYR A 789 -16.21 -22.73 -12.58
N ASN A 790 -15.63 -23.92 -12.83
CA ASN A 790 -14.44 -24.04 -13.67
C ASN A 790 -14.69 -23.59 -15.11
N LYS A 791 -15.90 -23.80 -15.65
CA LYS A 791 -16.29 -23.28 -16.97
C LYS A 791 -16.46 -21.76 -16.94
N TRP A 792 -17.17 -21.25 -15.93
CA TRP A 792 -17.40 -19.81 -15.74
C TRP A 792 -16.08 -19.02 -15.56
N LYS A 793 -15.11 -19.59 -14.85
CA LYS A 793 -13.79 -18.98 -14.62
C LYS A 793 -12.98 -18.77 -15.90
N GLN A 794 -13.12 -19.65 -16.91
CA GLN A 794 -12.35 -19.56 -18.16
C GLN A 794 -12.69 -18.32 -19.01
N GLU A 795 -13.85 -17.71 -18.78
CA GLU A 795 -14.32 -16.52 -19.51
C GLU A 795 -13.94 -15.20 -18.82
N LYS A 796 -13.25 -15.27 -17.66
CA LYS A 796 -12.89 -14.11 -16.84
C LYS A 796 -11.39 -13.80 -16.92
N ASP A 797 -11.05 -12.57 -16.55
CA ASP A 797 -9.69 -12.03 -16.57
C ASP A 797 -8.84 -12.63 -15.42
N ASP A 798 -7.65 -13.15 -15.71
CA ASP A 798 -6.73 -13.77 -14.73
C ASP A 798 -6.23 -12.80 -13.64
N SER A 799 -6.46 -11.49 -13.80
CA SER A 799 -6.04 -10.47 -12.83
C SER A 799 -6.92 -10.38 -11.57
N ILE A 800 -8.07 -11.07 -11.52
CA ILE A 800 -9.04 -11.02 -10.40
C ILE A 800 -8.67 -12.07 -9.33
N ARG A 801 -8.79 -11.71 -8.04
CA ARG A 801 -8.48 -12.63 -6.92
C ARG A 801 -9.43 -13.82 -6.91
N GLU A 802 -8.91 -15.02 -6.58
CA GLU A 802 -9.68 -16.26 -6.61
C GLU A 802 -10.88 -16.24 -5.63
N TRP A 803 -10.70 -15.65 -4.45
CA TRP A 803 -11.78 -15.44 -3.47
C TRP A 803 -12.94 -14.59 -4.01
N ASP A 804 -12.63 -13.54 -4.77
CA ASP A 804 -13.64 -12.66 -5.37
C ASP A 804 -14.39 -13.40 -6.49
N LEU A 805 -13.67 -14.19 -7.30
CA LEU A 805 -14.28 -15.02 -8.36
C LEU A 805 -15.24 -16.06 -7.79
N VAL A 806 -14.82 -16.81 -6.76
CA VAL A 806 -15.66 -17.84 -6.13
C VAL A 806 -16.91 -17.21 -5.51
N ARG A 807 -16.76 -16.05 -4.85
CA ARG A 807 -17.89 -15.33 -4.26
C ARG A 807 -18.86 -14.84 -5.31
N GLN A 808 -18.37 -14.18 -6.36
CA GLN A 808 -19.21 -13.69 -7.46
C GLN A 808 -20.01 -14.81 -8.09
N PHE A 809 -19.34 -15.93 -8.41
CA PHE A 809 -20.02 -17.10 -8.95
C PHE A 809 -21.10 -17.64 -8.00
N ARG A 810 -20.78 -17.76 -6.71
CA ARG A 810 -21.73 -18.24 -5.71
C ARG A 810 -22.96 -17.33 -5.59
N GLU A 811 -22.77 -16.02 -5.69
CA GLU A 811 -23.85 -15.04 -5.66
C GLU A 811 -24.69 -15.05 -6.95
N GLU A 812 -24.09 -15.27 -8.10
CA GLU A 812 -24.82 -15.45 -9.38
C GLU A 812 -25.72 -16.70 -9.35
N VAL A 813 -25.25 -17.79 -8.72
CA VAL A 813 -25.97 -19.08 -8.68
C VAL A 813 -27.01 -19.15 -7.55
N LEU A 814 -26.63 -18.74 -6.33
CA LEU A 814 -27.46 -18.91 -5.13
C LEU A 814 -28.12 -17.61 -4.65
N GLY A 815 -27.78 -16.48 -5.26
CA GLY A 815 -28.11 -15.15 -4.74
C GLY A 815 -27.27 -14.78 -3.52
N LYS A 816 -27.64 -13.67 -2.87
CA LYS A 816 -27.02 -13.18 -1.63
C LYS A 816 -27.35 -14.14 -0.47
N ARG A 817 -26.56 -15.20 -0.30
CA ARG A 817 -26.74 -16.22 0.75
C ARG A 817 -25.51 -16.30 1.65
N PRO A 818 -25.62 -16.14 2.98
CA PRO A 818 -24.50 -16.41 3.88
C PRO A 818 -24.18 -17.92 4.00
N LEU A 819 -22.93 -18.22 4.37
CA LEU A 819 -22.39 -19.57 4.51
C LEU A 819 -21.67 -19.72 5.86
N LEU A 820 -22.07 -20.70 6.64
CA LEU A 820 -21.38 -21.13 7.85
C LEU A 820 -20.60 -22.41 7.56
N LEU A 821 -19.28 -22.38 7.74
CA LEU A 821 -18.38 -23.50 7.55
C LEU A 821 -17.82 -24.00 8.89
N ILE A 822 -17.87 -25.30 9.10
CA ILE A 822 -17.33 -25.96 10.30
C ILE A 822 -16.23 -26.91 9.85
N PHE A 823 -15.06 -26.79 10.47
CA PHE A 823 -13.86 -27.54 10.14
C PHE A 823 -13.46 -28.41 11.33
N PRO A 824 -13.76 -29.73 11.29
CA PRO A 824 -13.22 -30.67 12.24
C PRO A 824 -11.70 -30.82 12.01
N ILE A 825 -10.88 -30.27 12.89
CA ILE A 825 -9.43 -30.31 12.74
C ILE A 825 -8.90 -31.62 13.34
N ASN A 826 -8.12 -32.36 12.55
CA ASN A 826 -7.53 -33.59 13.01
C ASN A 826 -6.56 -33.32 14.17
N ARG A 827 -6.82 -33.90 15.34
CA ARG A 827 -5.93 -33.76 16.52
C ARG A 827 -4.51 -34.29 16.28
N ASP A 828 -4.32 -35.15 15.28
CA ASP A 828 -3.03 -35.70 14.85
C ASP A 828 -2.50 -34.98 13.60
N SER A 829 -2.93 -33.74 13.36
CA SER A 829 -2.48 -32.92 12.23
C SER A 829 -0.97 -32.71 12.24
N LEU A 830 -0.35 -32.95 11.08
CA LEU A 830 1.09 -32.83 10.85
C LEU A 830 1.37 -31.80 9.74
N PRO A 831 2.47 -31.03 9.83
CA PRO A 831 2.93 -30.19 8.74
C PRO A 831 3.17 -31.00 7.44
N ARG A 832 3.03 -30.35 6.29
CA ARG A 832 3.46 -30.93 5.00
C ARG A 832 4.95 -31.27 5.11
N ASN A 833 5.33 -32.49 4.71
CA ASN A 833 6.70 -33.03 4.77
C ASN A 833 7.26 -33.36 6.18
N TRP A 834 6.41 -33.61 7.19
CA TRP A 834 6.82 -33.98 8.56
C TRP A 834 7.38 -35.43 8.69
N LYS A 835 8.40 -35.81 7.90
CA LYS A 835 9.10 -37.10 8.06
C LYS A 835 10.58 -36.85 8.34
N ASN A 836 11.12 -37.48 9.39
CA ASN A 836 12.53 -37.44 9.81
C ASN A 836 13.04 -36.09 10.38
N ILE A 837 12.35 -35.52 11.36
CA ILE A 837 12.88 -34.34 12.09
C ILE A 837 13.09 -34.71 13.56
N ASP A 838 14.33 -34.56 13.99
CA ASP A 838 14.76 -34.70 15.37
C ASP A 838 14.12 -33.56 16.18
N LEU A 839 13.16 -33.89 17.06
CA LEU A 839 12.34 -32.92 17.81
C LEU A 839 13.20 -32.00 18.69
N GLU A 840 14.41 -32.45 19.06
CA GLU A 840 15.40 -31.68 19.83
C GLU A 840 16.19 -30.67 18.98
N LYS A 841 16.11 -30.75 17.64
CA LYS A 841 16.80 -29.84 16.70
C LYS A 841 15.85 -28.93 15.92
N ILE A 842 14.62 -28.75 16.39
CA ILE A 842 13.67 -27.81 15.79
C ILE A 842 14.20 -26.40 16.03
N ASP A 843 14.71 -25.80 14.95
CA ASP A 843 15.27 -24.45 14.88
C ASP A 843 14.17 -23.45 14.46
N ASP A 844 14.40 -22.16 14.72
CA ASP A 844 13.53 -21.02 14.36
C ASP A 844 13.21 -20.95 12.85
N ALA A 845 13.95 -21.69 12.01
CA ALA A 845 13.67 -21.85 10.58
C ALA A 845 12.38 -22.65 10.30
N GLN A 846 11.90 -23.47 11.23
CA GLN A 846 10.76 -24.35 11.02
C GLN A 846 9.42 -23.65 11.31
N LYS A 847 8.79 -23.09 10.27
CA LYS A 847 7.55 -22.28 10.40
C LYS A 847 6.33 -23.04 10.95
N ARG A 848 6.29 -24.37 10.90
CA ARG A 848 5.12 -25.21 11.21
C ARG A 848 5.49 -26.46 11.99
N VAL A 849 4.69 -26.78 13.00
CA VAL A 849 4.82 -27.95 13.88
C VAL A 849 3.48 -28.69 14.00
N PRO A 850 3.47 -29.96 14.50
CA PRO A 850 2.24 -30.68 14.79
C PRO A 850 1.27 -29.85 15.64
N LEU A 851 -0.03 -30.07 15.46
CA LEU A 851 -1.06 -29.20 16.06
C LEU A 851 -0.96 -29.08 17.58
N PHE A 852 -0.64 -30.18 18.27
CA PHE A 852 -0.47 -30.23 19.72
C PHE A 852 1.01 -30.15 20.17
N TYR A 853 1.93 -29.81 19.28
CA TYR A 853 3.35 -29.68 19.62
C TYR A 853 3.58 -28.64 20.73
N GLY A 854 4.45 -29.00 21.68
CA GLY A 854 4.76 -28.22 22.88
C GLY A 854 3.76 -28.40 24.04
N LEU A 855 2.67 -29.13 23.85
CA LEU A 855 1.62 -29.37 24.86
C LEU A 855 1.65 -30.79 25.45
N GLU A 856 2.51 -31.65 24.92
CA GLU A 856 2.55 -33.08 25.25
C GLU A 856 3.17 -33.37 26.64
N LYS A 857 3.86 -32.41 27.27
CA LYS A 857 4.53 -32.57 28.57
C LYS A 857 3.63 -32.31 29.79
N ASP A 858 2.43 -31.75 29.61
CA ASP A 858 1.55 -31.29 30.70
C ASP A 858 0.30 -32.21 30.91
N ASP A 859 0.41 -33.53 30.65
CA ASP A 859 -0.70 -34.51 30.78
C ASP A 859 -1.98 -34.20 29.96
N MET A 860 -1.85 -33.37 28.92
CA MET A 860 -2.97 -32.98 28.07
C MET A 860 -3.26 -34.03 26.99
N GLU A 861 -4.32 -34.83 27.18
CA GLU A 861 -4.82 -35.72 26.13
C GLU A 861 -5.25 -34.93 24.88
N LYS A 862 -4.75 -35.35 23.71
CA LYS A 862 -5.18 -34.86 22.40
C LYS A 862 -6.70 -35.00 22.26
N HIS A 863 -7.36 -33.89 21.96
CA HIS A 863 -8.81 -33.80 21.83
C HIS A 863 -9.18 -33.10 20.52
N GLU A 864 -10.45 -33.22 20.13
CA GLU A 864 -10.94 -32.64 18.88
C GLU A 864 -11.04 -31.11 18.99
N ILE A 865 -10.55 -30.42 17.96
CA ILE A 865 -10.62 -28.96 17.82
C ILE A 865 -11.47 -28.65 16.59
N PHE A 866 -12.37 -27.69 16.71
CA PHE A 866 -13.22 -27.24 15.61
C PHE A 866 -12.91 -25.81 15.25
N GLY A 867 -12.56 -25.60 13.99
CA GLY A 867 -12.52 -24.27 13.41
C GLY A 867 -13.88 -23.88 12.85
N VAL A 868 -14.20 -22.59 12.93
CA VAL A 868 -15.40 -22.00 12.34
C VAL A 868 -14.98 -20.98 11.28
N GLY A 869 -15.59 -21.08 10.11
CA GLY A 869 -15.52 -20.12 9.02
C GLY A 869 -16.90 -19.56 8.74
N VAL A 870 -17.01 -18.27 8.44
CA VAL A 870 -18.28 -17.59 8.15
C VAL A 870 -18.07 -16.71 6.93
N VAL A 871 -18.93 -16.80 5.94
CA VAL A 871 -18.88 -15.98 4.72
C VAL A 871 -20.21 -15.27 4.58
N PHE A 872 -20.17 -13.94 4.56
CA PHE A 872 -21.35 -13.12 4.36
C PHE A 872 -21.46 -12.69 2.89
N PRO A 873 -22.69 -12.63 2.34
CA PRO A 873 -22.90 -12.22 0.96
C PRO A 873 -22.60 -10.73 0.79
N SER A 874 -22.31 -10.31 -0.44
CA SER A 874 -22.16 -8.91 -0.79
C SER A 874 -23.48 -8.13 -0.67
N VAL A 875 -23.38 -6.84 -0.38
CA VAL A 875 -24.45 -5.85 -0.56
C VAL A 875 -23.83 -4.55 -1.01
N ASP A 876 -24.67 -3.69 -1.58
CA ASP A 876 -24.35 -2.35 -2.06
C ASP A 876 -23.93 -1.38 -0.92
N LYS A 877 -23.86 -1.86 0.33
CA LYS A 877 -23.38 -1.13 1.52
C LYS A 877 -22.53 -2.04 2.41
N PHE A 878 -21.47 -1.49 3.00
CA PHE A 878 -20.17 -2.18 3.11
C PHE A 878 -19.70 -2.44 4.58
N ASN A 879 -18.92 -3.53 4.72
CA ASN A 879 -17.98 -4.11 5.72
C ASN A 879 -17.86 -3.66 7.20
N ALA A 880 -17.54 -4.66 8.07
CA ALA A 880 -16.81 -4.89 9.36
C ALA A 880 -17.14 -4.17 10.71
N GLU A 881 -16.96 -4.85 11.85
CA GLU A 881 -17.53 -4.46 13.17
C GLU A 881 -17.34 -3.00 13.62
N LYS A 882 -16.20 -2.33 13.35
CA LYS A 882 -16.02 -0.88 13.60
C LYS A 882 -15.04 -0.23 12.62
N PHE A 883 -15.48 0.86 12.00
CA PHE A 883 -14.69 1.74 11.13
C PHE A 883 -14.72 3.15 11.63
N LEU A 884 -13.68 3.90 11.30
CA LEU A 884 -13.68 5.35 11.39
C LEU A 884 -13.86 5.94 9.99
N LYS A 885 -14.80 6.86 9.84
CA LYS A 885 -15.02 7.60 8.59
C LYS A 885 -15.26 9.07 8.85
N LEU A 886 -15.05 9.88 7.81
CA LEU A 886 -15.38 11.30 7.84
C LEU A 886 -16.89 11.51 7.63
N ASP A 887 -17.47 12.37 8.47
CA ASP A 887 -18.82 12.89 8.25
C ASP A 887 -18.77 13.98 7.18
N LEU A 888 -19.28 13.64 6.00
CA LEU A 888 -19.33 14.54 4.86
C LEU A 888 -20.38 15.64 5.07
N ILE A 889 -20.08 16.84 4.59
CA ILE A 889 -20.96 17.99 4.60
C ILE A 889 -21.32 18.31 3.15
N ASN A 890 -22.57 18.69 2.89
CA ASN A 890 -22.96 19.18 1.57
C ASN A 890 -22.30 20.56 1.34
N ILE A 891 -21.31 20.64 0.46
CA ILE A 891 -20.57 21.88 0.18
C ILE A 891 -21.35 22.79 -0.79
N ASP A 892 -22.29 22.24 -1.57
CA ASP A 892 -22.98 22.97 -2.66
C ASP A 892 -24.07 23.95 -2.17
N GLU A 893 -24.56 23.83 -0.93
CA GLU A 893 -25.58 24.74 -0.38
C GLU A 893 -25.02 26.10 0.11
N PHE A 894 -23.69 26.26 0.18
CA PHE A 894 -23.05 27.50 0.65
C PHE A 894 -21.86 27.89 -0.22
N GLY A 895 -21.97 27.67 -1.53
CA GLY A 895 -20.95 28.12 -2.49
C GLY A 895 -20.66 29.60 -2.28
N GLU A 896 -19.42 29.93 -1.91
CA GLU A 896 -18.91 31.30 -1.99
C GLU A 896 -19.03 31.75 -3.45
N ILE A 897 -20.16 32.38 -3.77
CA ILE A 897 -20.22 33.34 -4.86
C ILE A 897 -19.25 34.43 -4.44
N ILE A 898 -18.09 34.46 -5.06
CA ILE A 898 -17.23 35.65 -5.07
C ILE A 898 -18.01 36.70 -5.85
N ASP A 899 -18.91 37.42 -5.17
CA ASP A 899 -19.54 38.63 -5.70
C ASP A 899 -18.71 39.83 -5.24
N ASP A 900 -17.80 40.27 -6.11
CA ASP A 900 -16.95 41.45 -5.91
C ASP A 900 -17.74 42.78 -5.98
N LYS A 901 -18.95 42.85 -5.39
CA LYS A 901 -19.82 44.04 -5.47
C LYS A 901 -20.10 44.80 -4.18
N GLU A 902 -19.60 44.39 -3.01
CA GLU A 902 -19.91 45.08 -1.74
C GLU A 902 -18.71 45.71 -1.00
N LEU A 903 -17.69 46.20 -1.73
CA LEU A 903 -16.57 46.93 -1.10
C LEU A 903 -16.37 48.38 -1.60
N VAL A 904 -17.40 49.00 -2.20
CA VAL A 904 -17.37 50.43 -2.53
C VAL A 904 -18.67 51.11 -2.10
N SER A 905 -18.92 51.20 -0.80
CA SER A 905 -19.64 52.33 -0.19
C SER A 905 -19.74 52.14 1.32
N GLN A 906 -18.76 52.65 2.06
CA GLN A 906 -18.93 53.29 3.37
C GLN A 906 -17.54 53.62 3.90
N ASP A 907 -17.10 54.84 3.60
CA ASP A 907 -16.46 55.77 4.53
C ASP A 907 -16.16 57.07 3.77
N ILE A 908 -17.09 58.03 3.92
CA ILE A 908 -16.85 59.48 3.85
C ILE A 908 -16.51 59.94 5.26
#